data_AF-A0A8T0C966-F1
#
_entry.id   AF-A0A8T0C966-F1
#
_cell.length_a   1.000
_cell.length_b   1.000
_cell.length_c   1.000
_cell.angle_alpha   90.00
_cell.angle_beta   90.00
_cell.angle_gamma   90.00
#
_symmetry.space_group_name_H-M   'P 1'
#
loop_
_entity.id
_entity.type
_entity.pdbx_description
1 polymer ?
#
loop_
_entity_poly.entity_id
_entity_poly.type
_entity_poly.pdbx_seq_one_letter_code
_entity_poly.pdbx_strand_id
1 'polypeptide(L)'
;MAKRITKILTPVAASIALSLGLSGCSLFDDDDNNVPVNPTDPLVEGSVDANFSVSISGKAVKGTLSGAMISVKTVDAQGNEVDLAYRTQAGEESATEKAETEDAAKAKANATLISGNPTDLKTTTSGFYEIFVDENFSGPVYITVTTTKDGDALVKCDAFAGCGVGTAVKVDDGSVFNENGKVDFGEWYKDDIELSVVKLITPASSDSATTAKRGPSFADGDDGFYRANLSVFTSTAARILLGGDGGIDAASIGEASTKVIEQLVGDVSLVAALANDLSLGGAIDFTSVDGSEKLDAGALVLIQVASSLQSLAGKEGRSLGEVLTELSTDVETDNLDNSQTFTRLKDEAQKAGNVLSAIVSGDQEAIRAALIEAGVSEEDIDDVAADIESAVDTAVNNGATSEDDLKDDIDTVIDQLDDIGNGDASTDKQSEAIIASVVASQSALEGSDTTLAGFATSLESVKALGTDLSTKEKAVEYGAAAVVLSTQFAAEVDLEADGDNLGKLLAREFATAEQLVSAATQLVTGNAKYQPTLDQATALLTQVTALIAQKDQLNTDIAAELTAANDKIAEFGATLDAAKKASDDSLALANTDNQAADEKKVAFETQLLAAQAAVKAITDQNSAEVAMSELDKAQTALQESLTAFQSAQTSANTALTLANAYKTEAQNQNEPTDSADQAIAEANTLIDGAAAAIFSLNVSGDQLTVYVNTAVGKQGSDKLVTISLVTKEGADATFNAGEIIYDVVRDIWDSGLNSGDHSGTAPNFPDWTYSYNTDTYALSLENTKGNEKLSANGQVNSGAQSKILFTWSGYMTADSGQTVAITSPDLAECERWAIDAIDMPNASCSVLYVEGSIQTVEDARDFDISRGKTFNLVEFVDGPYGFNGHFYSELTAVDQQGNPSPLFVDDTTELASIELKGDTEGTAFTAHFDIRNEDNNDDLGMAKVSIDNFNGYVFDVSLIDGEGPLLGDVSINNDTNQPVKVGDVEEVTNGFRIDYINGESIEYTDIDFLGQSNN
;
A
#
# COMPACT_ATOMS: atom_id res chain seq x y z
N MET A 1 18.05 106.07 8.68
CA MET A 1 16.69 106.04 9.27
C MET A 1 16.45 104.58 9.66
N ALA A 2 16.13 104.17 10.89
CA ALA A 2 15.09 104.62 11.83
C ALA A 2 13.67 104.23 11.34
N LYS A 3 12.77 103.59 12.13
CA LYS A 3 12.88 103.06 13.52
C LYS A 3 11.63 102.22 13.88
N ARG A 4 11.79 101.03 14.50
CA ARG A 4 10.76 100.27 15.30
C ARG A 4 9.48 99.86 14.53
N ILE A 5 8.58 98.96 14.99
CA ILE A 5 8.35 98.21 16.26
C ILE A 5 7.79 96.80 15.83
N THR A 6 8.29 95.63 16.28
CA THR A 6 8.11 94.94 17.59
C THR A 6 6.66 94.44 17.79
N LYS A 7 6.33 93.18 18.16
CA LYS A 7 7.03 91.94 18.66
C LYS A 7 6.35 90.71 17.97
N ILE A 8 6.84 89.47 17.88
CA ILE A 8 7.98 88.72 18.47
C ILE A 8 8.75 87.92 17.36
N LEU A 9 10.01 87.60 17.66
CA LEU A 9 10.88 86.51 17.17
C LEU A 9 10.07 85.21 16.85
N THR A 10 9.93 84.64 15.64
CA THR A 10 10.67 84.66 14.35
C THR A 10 12.00 83.85 14.32
N PRO A 11 12.36 83.21 13.17
CA PRO A 11 13.21 82.00 13.07
C PRO A 11 14.65 82.30 12.61
N VAL A 12 15.44 81.30 12.18
CA VAL A 12 16.46 81.40 11.10
C VAL A 12 17.05 80.01 10.75
N ALA A 13 17.59 79.86 9.54
CA ALA A 13 18.36 78.68 9.11
C ALA A 13 19.88 78.89 9.33
N ALA A 14 20.63 77.81 9.51
CA ALA A 14 22.08 77.79 9.68
C ALA A 14 22.63 78.60 10.86
N SER A 15 22.79 77.92 12.00
CA SER A 15 23.69 78.38 13.08
C SER A 15 25.15 78.28 12.64
N ILE A 16 25.57 79.29 11.86
CA ILE A 16 26.89 79.92 11.94
C ILE A 16 28.07 79.10 11.38
N ALA A 17 28.49 79.48 10.17
CA ALA A 17 29.83 79.19 9.64
C ALA A 17 30.89 80.15 10.24
N LEU A 18 31.16 80.03 11.54
CA LEU A 18 32.31 80.55 12.29
C LEU A 18 32.72 79.45 13.30
N SER A 19 33.98 79.25 13.68
CA SER A 19 35.21 79.90 13.22
C SER A 19 36.45 79.12 13.67
N LEU A 20 37.29 78.68 12.73
CA LEU A 20 38.73 78.56 12.97
C LEU A 20 39.39 79.84 12.45
N GLY A 21 39.56 80.84 13.31
CA GLY A 21 40.10 82.14 12.86
C GLY A 21 40.07 83.29 13.87
N LEU A 22 41.10 83.35 14.71
CA LEU A 22 41.68 84.59 15.27
C LEU A 22 40.82 85.46 16.21
N SER A 23 40.97 85.19 17.51
CA SER A 23 41.96 86.00 18.26
C SER A 23 43.15 85.10 18.63
N GLY A 24 44.42 85.53 18.59
CA GLY A 24 44.93 86.85 18.26
C GLY A 24 45.66 87.51 19.43
N CYS A 25 46.90 87.07 19.67
CA CYS A 25 47.85 87.54 20.69
C CYS A 25 47.52 87.17 22.16
N SER A 26 48.48 86.48 22.78
CA SER A 26 48.97 86.59 24.17
C SER A 26 48.19 87.41 25.21
N LEU A 27 48.17 86.92 26.46
CA LEU A 27 49.04 87.44 27.55
C LEU A 27 48.87 86.62 28.84
N PHE A 28 50.00 86.14 29.40
CA PHE A 28 50.18 85.55 30.73
C PHE A 28 49.50 84.18 30.97
N ASP A 29 50.28 83.12 31.24
CA ASP A 29 50.82 82.65 32.54
C ASP A 29 49.78 81.72 33.23
N ASP A 30 50.11 80.57 33.82
CA ASP A 30 51.42 79.99 34.18
C ASP A 30 51.42 78.46 33.96
N ASP A 31 52.54 77.79 34.26
CA ASP A 31 52.58 76.34 34.48
C ASP A 31 51.60 75.91 35.60
N ASP A 32 50.87 74.79 35.43
CA ASP A 32 51.07 73.63 36.31
C ASP A 32 50.39 72.34 35.78
N ASN A 33 50.80 71.19 36.34
CA ASN A 33 50.46 69.85 35.85
C ASN A 33 48.99 69.46 36.02
N ASN A 34 48.39 68.90 34.96
CA ASN A 34 47.53 67.72 35.09
C ASN A 34 47.40 66.95 33.76
N VAL A 35 47.53 65.62 33.82
CA VAL A 35 47.36 64.74 32.66
C VAL A 35 45.87 64.37 32.51
N PRO A 36 45.20 64.68 31.39
CA PRO A 36 43.85 64.19 31.14
C PRO A 36 43.87 62.67 30.92
N VAL A 37 43.14 61.93 31.74
CA VAL A 37 42.88 60.51 31.52
C VAL A 37 41.68 60.40 30.58
N ASN A 38 41.77 59.61 29.51
CA ASN A 38 40.58 59.26 28.72
C ASN A 38 39.58 58.52 29.61
N PRO A 39 38.28 58.81 29.53
CA PRO A 39 37.28 57.90 30.09
C PRO A 39 37.35 56.59 29.31
N THR A 40 37.76 55.51 29.98
CA THR A 40 37.26 54.17 29.63
C THR A 40 35.85 54.08 30.19
N ASP A 41 34.85 53.99 29.31
CA ASP A 41 33.51 53.61 29.76
C ASP A 41 33.57 52.21 30.40
N PRO A 42 32.86 51.98 31.52
CA PRO A 42 32.93 50.71 32.22
C PRO A 42 32.21 49.63 31.42
N LEU A 43 32.96 48.65 30.92
CA LEU A 43 32.38 47.46 30.29
C LEU A 43 31.42 46.76 31.26
N VAL A 44 30.20 46.52 30.81
CA VAL A 44 29.15 45.82 31.55
C VAL A 44 29.26 44.32 31.26
N GLU A 45 29.01 43.50 32.28
CA GLU A 45 28.92 42.03 32.18
C GLU A 45 27.49 41.64 31.80
N GLY A 46 27.35 40.73 30.83
CA GLY A 46 26.09 40.08 30.49
C GLY A 46 26.29 38.57 30.42
N SER A 47 25.44 37.80 31.11
CA SER A 47 25.39 36.34 30.99
C SER A 47 24.20 35.91 30.13
N VAL A 48 24.37 34.79 29.44
CA VAL A 48 23.30 33.96 28.87
C VAL A 48 23.57 32.55 29.37
N ASP A 49 22.53 31.95 29.95
CA ASP A 49 22.54 30.60 30.49
C ASP A 49 21.53 29.80 29.65
N ALA A 50 21.84 28.57 29.26
CA ALA A 50 21.04 27.75 28.35
C ALA A 50 20.99 26.29 28.85
N ASN A 51 19.82 25.65 28.76
CA ASN A 51 19.65 24.25 29.14
C ASN A 51 19.30 23.43 27.89
N PHE A 52 20.30 22.79 27.30
CA PHE A 52 20.13 21.95 26.12
C PHE A 52 19.40 20.66 26.54
N SER A 53 18.07 20.66 26.50
CA SER A 53 17.24 19.53 26.93
C SER A 53 16.03 19.23 26.03
N VAL A 54 15.79 20.03 24.98
CA VAL A 54 14.90 19.63 23.87
C VAL A 54 15.72 18.74 22.95
N SER A 55 15.31 17.48 22.74
CA SER A 55 15.91 16.62 21.72
C SER A 55 15.18 16.81 20.39
N ILE A 56 15.94 16.87 19.30
CA ILE A 56 15.44 16.78 17.94
C ILE A 56 16.19 15.65 17.25
N SER A 57 15.46 14.65 16.74
CA SER A 57 16.02 13.45 16.12
C SER A 57 15.42 13.18 14.75
N GLY A 58 16.06 12.32 13.96
CA GLY A 58 15.47 11.85 12.70
C GLY A 58 16.37 10.89 11.92
N LYS A 59 15.80 10.28 10.88
CA LYS A 59 16.53 9.57 9.83
C LYS A 59 16.68 10.47 8.59
N ALA A 60 17.82 10.38 7.90
CA ALA A 60 18.08 11.08 6.64
C ALA A 60 18.21 10.06 5.49
N VAL A 61 17.15 9.95 4.68
CA VAL A 61 16.97 8.84 3.74
C VAL A 61 16.61 9.35 2.34
N LYS A 62 17.42 8.94 1.36
CA LYS A 62 17.13 8.92 -0.08
C LYS A 62 18.15 8.00 -0.77
N GLY A 63 18.20 6.74 -0.36
CA GLY A 63 19.46 6.09 -0.01
C GLY A 63 19.88 6.49 1.39
N THR A 64 20.14 5.54 2.30
CA THR A 64 20.65 5.90 3.64
C THR A 64 21.94 6.73 3.52
N LEU A 65 21.97 7.88 4.20
CA LEU A 65 23.09 8.82 4.15
C LEU A 65 24.06 8.57 5.31
N SER A 66 25.05 7.71 5.09
CA SER A 66 26.04 7.29 6.10
C SER A 66 27.18 8.31 6.24
N GLY A 67 27.39 8.81 7.46
CA GLY A 67 28.49 9.74 7.79
C GLY A 67 28.41 11.13 7.11
N ALA A 68 27.19 11.53 6.70
CA ALA A 68 26.87 12.79 6.05
C ALA A 68 26.93 13.96 7.05
N MET A 69 27.30 15.17 6.58
CA MET A 69 27.51 16.34 7.44
C MET A 69 26.19 17.04 7.78
N ILE A 70 26.00 17.35 9.07
CA ILE A 70 24.77 17.96 9.60
C ILE A 70 25.00 19.45 9.92
N SER A 71 24.10 20.30 9.44
CA SER A 71 24.03 21.74 9.74
C SER A 71 22.69 22.06 10.40
N VAL A 72 22.70 22.93 11.41
CA VAL A 72 21.50 23.35 12.16
C VAL A 72 21.45 24.87 12.24
N LYS A 73 20.30 25.45 11.90
CA LYS A 73 20.01 26.88 11.92
C LYS A 73 18.60 27.13 12.46
N THR A 74 18.22 28.40 12.58
CA THR A 74 16.83 28.83 12.78
C THR A 74 16.48 29.92 11.76
N VAL A 75 15.18 30.11 11.49
CA VAL A 75 14.69 31.15 10.59
C VAL A 75 14.17 32.32 11.41
N ASP A 76 14.71 33.52 11.19
CA ASP A 76 14.29 34.71 11.91
C ASP A 76 12.90 35.21 11.50
N ALA A 77 12.32 36.13 12.27
CA ALA A 77 11.01 36.71 11.99
C ALA A 77 10.99 37.66 10.76
N GLN A 78 12.03 37.63 9.92
CA GLN A 78 12.14 38.30 8.63
C GLN A 78 12.46 37.31 7.48
N GLY A 79 12.43 36.00 7.74
CA GLY A 79 12.67 34.94 6.76
C GLY A 79 14.14 34.59 6.51
N ASN A 80 15.08 35.12 7.31
CA ASN A 80 16.52 34.87 7.12
C ASN A 80 16.99 33.69 7.98
N GLU A 81 17.79 32.80 7.39
CA GLU A 81 18.55 31.82 8.16
C GLU A 81 19.58 32.49 9.07
N VAL A 82 19.61 32.10 10.35
CA VAL A 82 20.61 32.53 11.34
C VAL A 82 21.08 31.35 12.19
N ASP A 83 22.30 31.43 12.73
CA ASP A 83 22.91 30.35 13.51
C ASP A 83 22.15 30.09 14.83
N LEU A 84 21.84 28.83 15.10
CA LEU A 84 21.24 28.35 16.36
C LEU A 84 22.32 27.70 17.25
N ALA A 85 22.18 27.77 18.57
CA ALA A 85 23.05 27.02 19.48
C ALA A 85 22.49 25.60 19.69
N TYR A 86 23.31 24.56 19.51
CA TYR A 86 22.91 23.16 19.67
C TYR A 86 24.06 22.27 20.17
N ARG A 87 23.73 21.13 20.80
CA ARG A 87 24.68 20.14 21.34
C ARG A 87 24.33 18.73 20.87
N THR A 88 25.22 17.78 21.14
CA THR A 88 25.05 16.34 20.80
C THR A 88 24.71 15.48 22.02
N GLN A 89 24.55 16.10 23.19
CA GLN A 89 24.15 15.50 24.46
C GLN A 89 23.42 16.57 25.29
N ALA A 90 22.47 16.17 26.12
CA ALA A 90 21.74 17.10 26.99
C ALA A 90 22.62 17.70 28.10
N GLY A 91 22.41 18.97 28.46
CA GLY A 91 23.11 19.62 29.57
C GLY A 91 22.99 21.14 29.68
N GLU A 92 23.34 21.66 30.85
CA GLU A 92 23.37 23.10 31.17
C GLU A 92 24.71 23.75 30.78
N GLU A 93 24.68 24.87 30.06
CA GLU A 93 25.83 25.74 29.80
C GLU A 93 25.55 27.21 30.17
N SER A 94 26.61 27.99 30.39
CA SER A 94 26.51 29.44 30.59
C SER A 94 27.72 30.17 30.01
N ALA A 95 27.45 31.31 29.38
CA ALA A 95 28.45 32.19 28.80
C ALA A 95 28.31 33.62 29.36
N THR A 96 29.40 34.21 29.84
CA THR A 96 29.41 35.58 30.36
C THR A 96 30.43 36.44 29.61
N GLU A 97 29.96 37.53 29.00
CA GLU A 97 30.75 38.39 28.11
C GLU A 97 30.68 39.88 28.47
N LYS A 98 31.48 40.72 27.78
CA LYS A 98 31.68 42.13 28.12
C LYS A 98 31.53 43.09 26.94
N ALA A 99 30.72 44.13 27.12
CA ALA A 99 30.52 45.19 26.11
C ALA A 99 30.19 46.55 26.75
N GLU A 100 30.00 47.58 25.91
CA GLU A 100 29.63 48.94 26.33
C GLU A 100 28.15 49.05 26.78
N THR A 101 27.32 48.06 26.47
CA THR A 101 25.94 47.91 26.96
C THR A 101 25.67 46.46 27.38
N GLU A 102 24.66 46.25 28.22
CA GLU A 102 24.23 44.91 28.65
C GLU A 102 23.75 44.06 27.47
N ASP A 103 22.96 44.63 26.55
CA ASP A 103 22.45 43.95 25.36
C ASP A 103 23.59 43.48 24.45
N ALA A 104 24.61 44.32 24.25
CA ALA A 104 25.79 43.95 23.45
C ALA A 104 26.71 42.94 24.18
N ALA A 105 26.61 42.82 25.50
CA ALA A 105 27.31 41.79 26.27
C ALA A 105 26.57 40.44 26.17
N LYS A 106 25.23 40.45 26.27
CA LYS A 106 24.36 39.28 26.05
C LYS A 106 24.45 38.75 24.62
N ALA A 107 24.45 39.63 23.61
CA ALA A 107 24.63 39.23 22.21
C ALA A 107 25.97 38.51 21.97
N LYS A 108 27.05 38.95 22.65
CA LYS A 108 28.34 38.24 22.63
C LYS A 108 28.29 36.91 23.37
N ALA A 109 27.66 36.85 24.55
CA ALA A 109 27.49 35.60 25.28
C ALA A 109 26.74 34.54 24.45
N ASN A 110 25.68 34.95 23.75
CA ASN A 110 24.96 34.07 22.82
C ASN A 110 25.85 33.63 21.64
N ALA A 111 26.62 34.54 21.05
CA ALA A 111 27.60 34.19 20.02
C ALA A 111 28.70 33.23 20.53
N THR A 112 29.05 33.28 21.83
CA THR A 112 29.95 32.30 22.46
C THR A 112 29.29 30.92 22.56
N LEU A 113 28.00 30.83 22.95
CA LEU A 113 27.25 29.56 22.97
C LEU A 113 27.12 28.94 21.58
N ILE A 114 26.83 29.75 20.55
CA ILE A 114 26.83 29.33 19.14
C ILE A 114 28.23 28.85 18.70
N SER A 115 29.29 29.54 19.10
CA SER A 115 30.67 29.11 18.80
C SER A 115 31.10 27.82 19.52
N GLY A 116 30.28 27.32 20.46
CA GLY A 116 30.43 26.02 21.11
C GLY A 116 29.74 24.86 20.38
N ASN A 117 29.07 25.11 19.25
CA ASN A 117 28.47 24.07 18.43
C ASN A 117 29.54 23.07 17.92
N PRO A 118 29.20 21.78 17.72
CA PRO A 118 30.14 20.78 17.21
C PRO A 118 30.64 21.14 15.80
N THR A 119 31.96 21.09 15.58
CA THR A 119 32.57 21.42 14.27
C THR A 119 32.37 20.34 13.21
N ASP A 120 32.19 19.10 13.64
CA ASP A 120 31.95 17.92 12.81
C ASP A 120 30.83 17.11 13.45
N LEU A 121 29.57 17.42 13.11
CA LEU A 121 28.41 16.59 13.42
C LEU A 121 28.05 15.78 12.17
N LYS A 122 27.83 14.47 12.34
CA LYS A 122 27.55 13.52 11.26
C LYS A 122 26.44 12.55 11.62
N THR A 123 25.75 12.04 10.60
CA THR A 123 24.82 10.92 10.72
C THR A 123 25.52 9.61 11.09
N THR A 124 24.77 8.66 11.65
CA THR A 124 25.19 7.27 11.84
C THR A 124 25.33 6.53 10.49
N THR A 125 25.70 5.26 10.53
CA THR A 125 25.62 4.35 9.37
C THR A 125 24.18 4.14 8.88
N SER A 126 23.19 4.23 9.77
CA SER A 126 21.74 4.15 9.49
C SER A 126 21.10 5.51 9.15
N GLY A 127 21.90 6.55 8.86
CA GLY A 127 21.39 7.88 8.53
C GLY A 127 20.71 8.62 9.69
N PHE A 128 20.72 8.05 10.90
CA PHE A 128 20.14 8.63 12.10
C PHE A 128 20.99 9.80 12.63
N TYR A 129 20.34 10.74 13.29
CA TYR A 129 20.99 11.80 14.07
C TYR A 129 20.12 12.27 15.24
N GLU A 130 20.78 12.86 16.24
CA GLU A 130 20.14 13.55 17.38
C GLU A 130 20.90 14.85 17.70
N ILE A 131 20.16 15.91 18.02
CA ILE A 131 20.69 17.19 18.49
C ILE A 131 19.86 17.71 19.68
N PHE A 132 20.48 18.51 20.53
CA PHE A 132 19.85 19.12 21.69
C PHE A 132 19.84 20.64 21.59
N VAL A 133 18.68 21.28 21.76
CA VAL A 133 18.48 22.74 21.79
C VAL A 133 17.96 23.22 23.16
N ASP A 134 18.09 24.54 23.42
CA ASP A 134 17.75 25.16 24.70
C ASP A 134 16.23 25.06 25.01
N GLU A 135 15.86 24.68 26.24
CA GLU A 135 14.46 24.60 26.71
C GLU A 135 13.69 25.93 26.56
N ASN A 136 14.41 27.05 26.47
CA ASN A 136 13.85 28.39 26.32
C ASN A 136 13.69 28.82 24.84
N PHE A 137 14.13 27.99 23.88
CA PHE A 137 13.95 28.24 22.46
C PHE A 137 12.51 27.90 22.01
N SER A 138 11.96 28.69 21.11
CA SER A 138 10.75 28.35 20.36
C SER A 138 10.76 29.08 19.02
N GLY A 139 10.33 28.38 17.97
CA GLY A 139 10.42 28.82 16.58
C GLY A 139 10.87 27.69 15.65
N PRO A 140 11.06 27.98 14.34
CA PRO A 140 11.51 27.00 13.36
C PRO A 140 13.00 26.68 13.53
N VAL A 141 13.34 25.40 13.61
CA VAL A 141 14.70 24.87 13.44
C VAL A 141 14.80 24.35 12.01
N TYR A 142 15.84 24.77 11.30
CA TYR A 142 16.15 24.32 9.95
C TYR A 142 17.38 23.39 10.02
N ILE A 143 17.22 22.15 9.55
CA ILE A 143 18.25 21.10 9.61
C ILE A 143 18.56 20.68 8.18
N THR A 144 19.86 20.60 7.87
CA THR A 144 20.38 20.23 6.55
C THR A 144 21.37 19.08 6.70
N VAL A 145 21.25 18.04 5.87
CA VAL A 145 22.18 16.90 5.81
C VAL A 145 22.82 16.88 4.42
N THR A 146 24.16 16.78 4.36
CA THR A 146 24.93 16.92 3.11
C THR A 146 25.97 15.81 2.88
N THR A 147 26.01 15.28 1.66
CA THR A 147 27.07 14.40 1.14
C THR A 147 27.82 15.08 -0.01
N THR A 148 29.04 14.63 -0.28
CA THR A 148 29.84 15.10 -1.44
C THR A 148 30.67 13.95 -2.01
N LYS A 149 30.85 13.92 -3.34
CA LYS A 149 31.62 12.88 -4.04
C LYS A 149 33.09 12.79 -3.60
N ASP A 150 33.69 13.93 -3.26
CA ASP A 150 35.07 14.02 -2.74
C ASP A 150 35.19 13.71 -1.23
N GLY A 151 34.06 13.58 -0.50
CA GLY A 151 34.01 13.35 0.94
C GLY A 151 34.05 11.88 1.36
N ASP A 152 34.00 11.63 2.68
CA ASP A 152 33.97 10.26 3.24
C ASP A 152 32.55 9.68 3.42
N ALA A 153 31.51 10.48 3.23
CA ALA A 153 30.12 10.05 3.36
C ALA A 153 29.71 9.09 2.22
N LEU A 154 28.76 8.20 2.51
CA LEU A 154 28.22 7.21 1.56
C LEU A 154 26.70 7.35 1.43
N VAL A 155 26.19 6.91 0.29
CA VAL A 155 24.77 6.86 -0.08
C VAL A 155 24.46 5.41 -0.42
N LYS A 156 23.39 4.82 0.14
CA LYS A 156 22.92 3.48 -0.28
C LYS A 156 22.01 3.58 -1.51
N CYS A 157 21.94 2.54 -2.34
CA CYS A 157 21.09 2.53 -3.53
C CYS A 157 19.77 1.81 -3.25
N ASP A 158 18.66 2.54 -3.26
CA ASP A 158 17.31 2.05 -2.96
C ASP A 158 16.51 1.78 -4.25
N ALA A 159 17.09 2.06 -5.41
CA ALA A 159 16.44 1.89 -6.72
C ALA A 159 16.64 0.48 -7.29
N PHE A 160 15.55 -0.23 -7.57
CA PHE A 160 15.58 -1.58 -8.14
C PHE A 160 16.28 -1.67 -9.51
N ALA A 161 16.23 -0.60 -10.31
CA ALA A 161 16.94 -0.49 -11.59
C ALA A 161 18.43 -0.08 -11.44
N GLY A 162 18.93 0.01 -10.22
CA GLY A 162 20.25 0.54 -9.88
C GLY A 162 20.34 2.07 -9.95
N CYS A 163 21.42 2.60 -9.39
CA CYS A 163 21.72 4.04 -9.30
C CYS A 163 22.60 4.54 -10.47
N GLY A 164 22.70 3.75 -11.55
CA GLY A 164 23.38 4.11 -12.79
C GLY A 164 24.86 3.77 -12.83
N VAL A 165 25.63 4.51 -13.64
CA VAL A 165 27.06 4.24 -13.88
C VAL A 165 27.95 4.83 -12.79
N GLY A 166 28.70 3.99 -12.09
CA GLY A 166 29.50 4.41 -10.94
C GLY A 166 30.60 3.42 -10.58
N THR A 167 30.90 3.34 -9.29
CA THR A 167 31.75 2.29 -8.70
C THR A 167 31.34 2.20 -7.24
N ALA A 168 30.71 1.09 -6.88
CA ALA A 168 30.27 0.86 -5.51
C ALA A 168 31.47 0.77 -4.53
N VAL A 169 31.22 1.15 -3.27
CA VAL A 169 32.23 1.32 -2.22
C VAL A 169 32.13 0.17 -1.24
N LYS A 170 33.07 -0.78 -1.32
CA LYS A 170 33.04 -1.97 -0.46
C LYS A 170 33.05 -1.62 1.03
N VAL A 171 31.96 -2.02 1.68
CA VAL A 171 31.77 -2.09 3.13
C VAL A 171 31.63 -3.55 3.57
N ASP A 172 31.77 -3.80 4.87
CA ASP A 172 31.59 -5.12 5.49
C ASP A 172 30.24 -5.14 6.27
N ASP A 173 29.14 -4.94 5.57
CA ASP A 173 27.77 -4.86 6.13
C ASP A 173 26.81 -5.98 5.66
N GLY A 174 27.17 -6.73 4.62
CA GLY A 174 26.35 -7.77 4.02
C GLY A 174 26.01 -7.54 2.54
N SER A 175 26.13 -6.30 2.05
CA SER A 175 25.84 -5.97 0.64
C SER A 175 26.64 -6.80 -0.36
N VAL A 176 25.95 -7.32 -1.38
CA VAL A 176 26.54 -7.97 -2.56
C VAL A 176 27.30 -6.91 -3.35
N PHE A 177 28.42 -7.28 -3.97
CA PHE A 177 29.26 -6.36 -4.73
C PHE A 177 29.53 -6.86 -6.15
N ASN A 178 28.94 -6.18 -7.13
CA ASN A 178 29.00 -6.57 -8.52
C ASN A 178 30.12 -5.82 -9.26
N GLU A 179 31.12 -6.52 -9.79
CA GLU A 179 32.17 -5.92 -10.62
C GLU A 179 31.68 -5.60 -12.06
N ASN A 180 30.39 -5.25 -12.24
CA ASN A 180 29.77 -4.90 -13.53
C ASN A 180 30.02 -3.43 -13.95
N GLY A 181 30.37 -2.54 -13.01
CA GLY A 181 30.67 -1.13 -13.27
C GLY A 181 29.48 -0.16 -13.17
N LYS A 182 28.38 -0.60 -12.54
CA LYS A 182 27.24 0.23 -12.16
C LYS A 182 27.32 0.57 -10.65
N VAL A 183 26.17 0.91 -10.08
CA VAL A 183 25.81 0.76 -8.68
C VAL A 183 24.43 0.10 -8.67
N ASP A 184 24.33 -1.12 -8.16
CA ASP A 184 23.10 -1.92 -8.14
C ASP A 184 22.29 -1.69 -6.84
N PHE A 185 21.13 -2.31 -6.70
CA PHE A 185 20.28 -2.19 -5.50
C PHE A 185 21.03 -2.67 -4.24
N GLY A 186 20.85 -2.00 -3.11
CA GLY A 186 21.55 -2.27 -1.85
C GLY A 186 23.02 -1.83 -1.80
N GLU A 187 23.69 -1.57 -2.94
CA GLU A 187 25.09 -1.15 -2.97
C GLU A 187 25.30 0.29 -2.46
N TRP A 188 26.45 0.52 -1.82
CA TRP A 188 26.86 1.84 -1.36
C TRP A 188 27.70 2.59 -2.41
N TYR A 189 27.45 3.88 -2.59
CA TYR A 189 28.17 4.76 -3.52
C TYR A 189 28.40 6.15 -2.94
N LYS A 190 28.87 7.09 -3.77
CA LYS A 190 29.07 8.51 -3.40
C LYS A 190 28.38 9.43 -4.40
N ASP A 191 27.52 10.30 -3.91
CA ASP A 191 26.93 11.39 -4.67
C ASP A 191 26.89 12.71 -3.87
N ASP A 192 26.60 13.80 -4.56
CA ASP A 192 26.40 15.14 -4.00
C ASP A 192 24.90 15.33 -3.72
N ILE A 193 24.51 15.15 -2.46
CA ILE A 193 23.12 15.23 -1.99
C ILE A 193 23.03 16.30 -0.89
N GLU A 194 21.97 17.09 -0.93
CA GLU A 194 21.54 17.96 0.16
C GLU A 194 20.07 17.62 0.46
N LEU A 195 19.79 17.17 1.69
CA LEU A 195 18.43 17.01 2.21
C LEU A 195 18.18 18.06 3.28
N SER A 196 16.93 18.50 3.41
CA SER A 196 16.50 19.62 4.24
C SER A 196 15.20 19.32 4.98
N VAL A 197 15.04 19.86 6.20
CA VAL A 197 13.77 19.83 6.94
C VAL A 197 13.62 21.07 7.82
N VAL A 198 12.39 21.55 8.00
CA VAL A 198 12.05 22.62 8.94
C VAL A 198 11.11 22.06 9.99
N LYS A 199 11.51 22.09 11.26
CA LYS A 199 10.69 21.63 12.41
C LYS A 199 10.34 22.81 13.31
N LEU A 200 9.08 22.92 13.72
CA LEU A 200 8.63 23.97 14.65
C LEU A 200 8.73 23.49 16.10
N ILE A 201 9.52 24.19 16.93
CA ILE A 201 9.63 23.92 18.38
C ILE A 201 8.63 24.80 19.15
N THR A 202 7.75 24.16 19.91
CA THR A 202 6.67 24.85 20.65
C THR A 202 7.15 25.37 22.02
N PRO A 203 6.59 26.48 22.53
CA PRO A 203 7.08 27.08 23.76
C PRO A 203 6.54 26.36 25.01
N ALA A 204 7.41 26.18 26.01
CA ALA A 204 7.06 25.63 27.31
C ALA A 204 5.82 26.31 27.95
N SER A 205 4.85 25.51 28.38
CA SER A 205 3.59 26.01 28.94
C SER A 205 3.72 26.44 30.41
N SER A 206 2.76 27.23 30.90
CA SER A 206 2.79 27.69 32.30
C SER A 206 2.22 26.70 33.32
N ASP A 207 1.44 25.71 32.88
CA ASP A 207 0.79 24.73 33.77
C ASP A 207 1.65 23.46 33.98
N SER A 208 2.46 23.07 32.98
CA SER A 208 3.40 21.94 33.07
C SER A 208 4.51 22.14 34.11
N ALA A 209 4.75 23.38 34.55
CA ALA A 209 5.58 23.70 35.71
C ALA A 209 5.09 23.10 37.06
N THR A 210 3.85 22.57 37.12
CA THR A 210 3.26 22.08 38.38
C THR A 210 3.67 20.64 38.75
N THR A 211 4.07 19.83 37.76
CA THR A 211 4.63 18.48 37.94
C THR A 211 6.16 18.47 38.12
N ALA A 212 6.81 19.64 37.98
CA ALA A 212 8.27 19.81 37.97
C ALA A 212 8.97 19.30 39.25
N LYS A 213 9.43 18.03 39.20
CA LYS A 213 10.47 17.48 40.08
C LYS A 213 11.49 16.57 39.42
N ARG A 214 11.26 16.08 38.19
CA ARG A 214 12.18 15.24 37.40
C ARG A 214 11.88 15.35 35.88
N GLY A 215 12.10 16.52 35.30
CA GLY A 215 12.00 16.74 33.85
C GLY A 215 11.80 18.21 33.48
N PRO A 216 12.21 18.64 32.27
CA PRO A 216 11.73 19.87 31.64
C PRO A 216 10.22 19.76 31.33
N SER A 217 9.58 20.85 30.88
CA SER A 217 8.12 20.90 30.83
C SER A 217 7.57 21.70 29.64
N PHE A 218 7.13 21.01 28.59
CA PHE A 218 6.63 21.63 27.36
C PHE A 218 5.10 21.85 27.41
N ALA A 219 4.39 21.65 26.31
CA ALA A 219 2.92 21.62 26.29
C ALA A 219 2.39 20.30 26.90
N ASP A 220 1.11 20.25 27.28
CA ASP A 220 0.50 18.98 27.73
C ASP A 220 0.47 17.97 26.56
N GLY A 221 1.35 16.97 26.62
CA GLY A 221 1.56 15.95 25.56
C GLY A 221 2.93 16.02 24.88
N ASP A 222 3.71 17.07 25.10
CA ASP A 222 5.07 17.24 24.58
C ASP A 222 6.07 16.93 25.72
N ASP A 223 6.90 15.90 25.52
CA ASP A 223 7.92 15.45 26.49
C ASP A 223 9.29 16.12 26.28
N GLY A 224 9.44 16.94 25.22
CA GLY A 224 10.68 17.56 24.80
C GLY A 224 11.41 16.84 23.66
N PHE A 225 10.80 15.81 23.05
CA PHE A 225 11.35 15.09 21.90
C PHE A 225 10.63 15.48 20.59
N TYR A 226 11.40 15.80 19.54
CA TYR A 226 10.86 16.24 18.25
C TYR A 226 11.42 15.40 17.10
N ARG A 227 10.55 14.73 16.33
CA ARG A 227 10.96 13.99 15.12
C ARG A 227 11.04 14.89 13.88
N ALA A 228 12.17 14.87 13.19
CA ALA A 228 12.53 15.72 12.05
C ALA A 228 13.24 14.90 10.95
N ASN A 229 12.50 14.01 10.29
CA ASN A 229 13.01 13.17 9.21
C ASN A 229 13.36 14.00 7.94
N LEU A 230 14.45 13.61 7.25
CA LEU A 230 14.90 14.26 6.01
C LEU A 230 14.72 13.32 4.82
N SER A 231 13.94 13.76 3.83
CA SER A 231 13.66 13.07 2.57
C SER A 231 13.50 14.08 1.42
N VAL A 232 13.23 13.62 0.19
CA VAL A 232 12.89 14.51 -0.94
C VAL A 232 11.67 15.39 -0.64
N PHE A 233 10.67 14.83 0.06
CA PHE A 233 9.42 15.51 0.35
C PHE A 233 9.62 16.63 1.39
N THR A 234 10.29 16.35 2.51
CA THR A 234 10.61 17.40 3.49
C THR A 234 11.59 18.44 2.94
N SER A 235 12.49 18.06 2.04
CA SER A 235 13.39 19.01 1.37
C SER A 235 12.62 20.00 0.47
N THR A 236 11.59 19.51 -0.21
CA THR A 236 10.72 20.35 -1.06
C THR A 236 9.81 21.24 -0.21
N ALA A 237 9.22 20.71 0.87
CA ALA A 237 8.42 21.50 1.81
C ALA A 237 9.27 22.59 2.50
N ALA A 238 10.47 22.27 2.97
CA ALA A 238 11.42 23.22 3.55
C ALA A 238 11.73 24.37 2.59
N ARG A 239 11.93 24.07 1.29
CA ARG A 239 12.17 25.08 0.26
C ARG A 239 10.95 25.99 0.03
N ILE A 240 9.74 25.43 -0.01
CA ILE A 240 8.49 26.21 -0.13
C ILE A 240 8.34 27.18 1.07
N LEU A 241 8.63 26.71 2.28
CA LEU A 241 8.59 27.52 3.50
C LEU A 241 9.62 28.67 3.48
N LEU A 242 10.86 28.39 3.04
CA LEU A 242 11.94 29.38 2.94
C LEU A 242 11.77 30.37 1.77
N GLY A 243 10.94 30.04 0.77
CA GLY A 243 10.61 30.93 -0.36
C GLY A 243 9.51 31.97 -0.06
N GLY A 244 8.81 31.88 1.08
CA GLY A 244 7.66 32.72 1.39
C GLY A 244 7.99 34.07 2.05
N ASP A 245 7.16 35.10 1.77
CA ASP A 245 7.16 36.42 2.44
C ASP A 245 6.63 36.36 3.91
N GLY A 246 6.54 35.16 4.51
CA GLY A 246 5.82 34.87 5.76
C GLY A 246 6.72 34.41 6.92
N GLY A 247 6.15 34.34 8.12
CA GLY A 247 6.76 33.64 9.25
C GLY A 247 6.31 32.18 9.27
N ILE A 248 7.20 31.25 9.62
CA ILE A 248 6.92 29.82 9.63
C ILE A 248 6.16 29.45 10.90
N ASP A 249 4.97 28.89 10.74
CA ASP A 249 4.13 28.29 11.77
C ASP A 249 3.54 26.94 11.34
N ALA A 250 2.82 26.26 12.24
CA ALA A 250 2.28 24.93 11.99
C ALA A 250 1.28 24.87 10.82
N ALA A 251 0.53 25.95 10.55
CA ALA A 251 -0.38 26.00 9.41
C ALA A 251 0.41 26.10 8.10
N SER A 252 1.48 26.91 8.06
CA SER A 252 2.36 26.99 6.89
C SER A 252 3.09 25.66 6.60
N ILE A 253 3.49 24.92 7.65
CA ILE A 253 4.13 23.59 7.50
C ILE A 253 3.13 22.57 6.94
N GLY A 254 1.87 22.60 7.40
CA GLY A 254 0.79 21.77 6.86
C GLY A 254 0.45 22.13 5.41
N GLU A 255 0.30 23.41 5.08
CA GLU A 255 0.06 23.86 3.70
C GLU A 255 1.20 23.45 2.75
N ALA A 256 2.46 23.58 3.18
CA ALA A 256 3.62 23.12 2.40
C ALA A 256 3.70 21.59 2.29
N SER A 257 3.38 20.85 3.35
CA SER A 257 3.40 19.38 3.37
C SER A 257 2.29 18.80 2.48
N THR A 258 1.07 19.30 2.63
CA THR A 258 -0.08 18.93 1.79
C THR A 258 0.21 19.23 0.32
N LYS A 259 0.72 20.43 -0.03
CA LYS A 259 1.07 20.77 -1.42
C LYS A 259 2.10 19.81 -2.04
N VAL A 260 3.13 19.41 -1.28
CA VAL A 260 4.15 18.47 -1.76
C VAL A 260 3.56 17.09 -2.04
N ILE A 261 2.63 16.62 -1.19
CA ILE A 261 1.93 15.35 -1.39
C ILE A 261 0.98 15.44 -2.60
N GLU A 262 0.11 16.44 -2.66
CA GLU A 262 -0.84 16.63 -3.78
C GLU A 262 -0.15 16.62 -5.15
N GLN A 263 1.08 17.16 -5.23
CA GLN A 263 1.81 17.27 -6.50
C GLN A 263 2.78 16.10 -6.79
N LEU A 264 3.45 15.52 -5.77
CA LEU A 264 4.41 14.42 -5.97
C LEU A 264 3.84 13.02 -5.73
N VAL A 265 2.66 12.90 -5.12
CA VAL A 265 1.97 11.63 -4.83
C VAL A 265 0.56 11.65 -5.43
N GLY A 266 -0.19 12.75 -5.31
CA GLY A 266 -1.58 12.82 -5.78
C GLY A 266 -2.57 12.61 -4.63
N ASP A 267 -2.93 11.37 -4.34
CA ASP A 267 -3.97 11.07 -3.34
C ASP A 267 -3.47 11.29 -1.89
N VAL A 268 -3.86 12.42 -1.30
CA VAL A 268 -3.61 12.76 0.11
C VAL A 268 -4.31 11.86 1.12
N SER A 269 -5.22 10.98 0.71
CA SER A 269 -5.80 9.96 1.61
C SER A 269 -4.84 8.80 1.85
N LEU A 270 -4.03 8.42 0.84
CA LEU A 270 -3.02 7.36 0.95
C LEU A 270 -1.96 7.66 2.02
N VAL A 271 -1.50 8.91 2.08
CA VAL A 271 -0.50 9.38 3.06
C VAL A 271 -1.12 10.38 4.06
N ALA A 272 -2.40 10.18 4.40
CA ALA A 272 -3.19 11.13 5.19
C ALA A 272 -2.55 11.56 6.52
N ALA A 273 -1.83 10.64 7.16
CA ALA A 273 -1.12 10.87 8.41
C ALA A 273 0.03 11.91 8.29
N LEU A 274 0.59 12.08 7.10
CA LEU A 274 1.74 12.96 6.83
C LEU A 274 1.36 14.35 6.28
N ALA A 275 0.08 14.57 5.96
CA ALA A 275 -0.40 15.79 5.30
C ALA A 275 -0.10 17.10 6.06
N ASN A 276 -0.04 17.05 7.40
CA ASN A 276 0.23 18.22 8.24
C ASN A 276 1.72 18.45 8.54
N ASP A 277 2.53 17.39 8.56
CA ASP A 277 3.97 17.48 8.82
C ASP A 277 4.69 16.23 8.28
N LEU A 278 5.24 16.36 7.06
CA LEU A 278 6.05 15.33 6.42
C LEU A 278 7.27 14.89 7.26
N SER A 279 7.73 15.69 8.23
CA SER A 279 8.92 15.35 9.04
C SER A 279 8.67 14.26 10.08
N LEU A 280 7.43 13.84 10.29
CA LEU A 280 7.06 12.78 11.23
C LEU A 280 7.20 11.37 10.63
N GLY A 281 7.34 11.23 9.31
CA GLY A 281 7.44 9.93 8.61
C GLY A 281 8.27 10.02 7.34
N GLY A 282 7.96 9.19 6.34
CA GLY A 282 8.51 9.29 4.96
C GLY A 282 10.04 9.19 4.84
N ALA A 283 10.73 8.53 5.77
CA ALA A 283 12.18 8.30 5.75
C ALA A 283 12.50 6.87 6.21
N ILE A 284 12.16 5.92 5.34
CA ILE A 284 12.38 4.49 5.51
C ILE A 284 13.32 4.04 4.38
N ASP A 285 14.41 3.37 4.73
CA ASP A 285 15.31 2.73 3.77
C ASP A 285 14.80 1.31 3.50
N PHE A 286 14.29 1.08 2.29
CA PHE A 286 13.74 -0.23 1.89
C PHE A 286 14.80 -1.34 1.88
N THR A 287 16.09 -1.00 1.75
CA THR A 287 17.21 -1.95 1.82
C THR A 287 17.69 -2.20 3.26
N SER A 288 17.08 -1.58 4.27
CA SER A 288 17.53 -1.59 5.67
C SER A 288 16.37 -1.39 6.66
N VAL A 289 15.23 -2.04 6.40
CA VAL A 289 13.99 -1.89 7.19
C VAL A 289 14.15 -2.53 8.57
N ASP A 290 14.23 -1.71 9.63
CA ASP A 290 14.43 -2.19 11.00
C ASP A 290 13.15 -2.61 11.74
N GLY A 291 11.96 -2.23 11.23
CA GLY A 291 10.65 -2.52 11.85
C GLY A 291 10.14 -1.46 12.84
N SER A 292 10.91 -0.40 13.12
CA SER A 292 10.50 0.74 13.94
C SER A 292 9.63 1.77 13.20
N GLU A 293 9.50 1.63 11.87
CA GLU A 293 8.48 2.29 11.06
C GLU A 293 7.57 1.26 10.39
N LYS A 294 6.34 1.66 10.06
CA LYS A 294 5.42 0.84 9.25
C LYS A 294 5.71 1.04 7.77
N LEU A 295 5.67 -0.05 7.01
CA LEU A 295 5.52 -0.07 5.56
C LEU A 295 4.06 -0.36 5.23
N ASP A 296 3.30 0.70 4.93
CA ASP A 296 1.99 0.61 4.28
C ASP A 296 2.06 1.13 2.83
N ALA A 297 0.97 1.03 2.06
CA ALA A 297 0.90 1.54 0.69
C ALA A 297 1.35 3.00 0.56
N GLY A 298 1.08 3.85 1.56
CA GLY A 298 1.54 5.24 1.59
C GLY A 298 3.05 5.36 1.76
N ALA A 299 3.63 4.61 2.70
CA ALA A 299 5.07 4.50 2.85
C ALA A 299 5.75 3.94 1.57
N LEU A 300 5.16 2.92 0.95
CA LEU A 300 5.67 2.28 -0.27
C LEU A 300 5.66 3.23 -1.46
N VAL A 301 4.57 3.98 -1.73
CA VAL A 301 4.55 4.99 -2.80
C VAL A 301 5.58 6.09 -2.55
N LEU A 302 5.73 6.58 -1.31
CA LEU A 302 6.77 7.56 -0.97
C LEU A 302 8.18 7.01 -1.21
N ILE A 303 8.44 5.73 -0.90
CA ILE A 303 9.70 5.04 -1.19
C ILE A 303 9.93 4.97 -2.71
N GLN A 304 8.96 4.50 -3.50
CA GLN A 304 9.16 4.33 -4.96
C GLN A 304 9.36 5.67 -5.68
N VAL A 305 8.66 6.73 -5.26
CA VAL A 305 8.87 8.09 -5.78
C VAL A 305 10.24 8.65 -5.32
N ALA A 306 10.74 8.29 -4.14
CA ALA A 306 12.06 8.70 -3.66
C ALA A 306 13.23 7.94 -4.32
N SER A 307 13.10 6.63 -4.51
CA SER A 307 14.10 5.73 -5.11
C SER A 307 14.21 5.94 -6.62
N SER A 308 13.09 6.14 -7.32
CA SER A 308 13.07 6.37 -8.78
C SER A 308 13.80 7.64 -9.19
N LEU A 309 13.97 8.61 -8.29
CA LEU A 309 14.86 9.76 -8.51
C LEU A 309 16.34 9.38 -8.57
N GLN A 310 16.78 8.33 -7.85
CA GLN A 310 18.14 7.79 -7.98
C GLN A 310 18.31 7.12 -9.35
N SER A 311 17.35 6.30 -9.78
CA SER A 311 17.39 5.68 -11.11
C SER A 311 17.41 6.73 -12.22
N LEU A 312 16.53 7.74 -12.14
CA LEU A 312 16.48 8.85 -13.11
C LEU A 312 17.79 9.64 -13.16
N ALA A 313 18.39 9.99 -12.02
CA ALA A 313 19.68 10.67 -11.97
C ALA A 313 20.81 9.82 -12.61
N GLY A 314 20.85 8.53 -12.28
CA GLY A 314 21.81 7.56 -12.82
C GLY A 314 21.67 7.34 -14.34
N LYS A 315 20.43 7.23 -14.83
CA LYS A 315 20.09 7.08 -16.26
C LYS A 315 20.38 8.35 -17.07
N GLU A 316 20.22 9.54 -16.49
CA GLU A 316 20.57 10.82 -17.12
C GLU A 316 22.05 11.21 -16.97
N GLY A 317 22.80 10.58 -16.07
CA GLY A 317 24.20 10.93 -15.77
C GLY A 317 24.35 12.27 -15.03
N ARG A 318 23.36 12.64 -14.22
CA ARG A 318 23.28 13.86 -13.39
C ARG A 318 23.59 13.53 -11.93
N SER A 319 23.78 14.53 -11.06
CA SER A 319 23.70 14.26 -9.62
C SER A 319 22.25 14.21 -9.14
N LEU A 320 21.99 13.46 -8.08
CA LEU A 320 20.68 13.36 -7.44
C LEU A 320 20.22 14.73 -6.90
N GLY A 321 21.17 15.56 -6.45
CA GLY A 321 20.93 16.96 -6.06
C GLY A 321 20.47 17.86 -7.21
N GLU A 322 20.96 17.67 -8.44
CA GLU A 322 20.49 18.41 -9.62
C GLU A 322 19.05 18.04 -10.00
N VAL A 323 18.67 16.77 -9.88
CA VAL A 323 17.30 16.29 -10.14
C VAL A 323 16.34 16.78 -9.06
N LEU A 324 16.74 16.71 -7.78
CA LEU A 324 16.00 17.31 -6.65
C LEU A 324 15.73 18.80 -6.87
N THR A 325 16.78 19.57 -7.18
CA THR A 325 16.68 21.03 -7.31
C THR A 325 15.72 21.44 -8.42
N GLU A 326 15.68 20.69 -9.53
CA GLU A 326 14.72 20.90 -10.61
C GLU A 326 13.28 20.60 -10.16
N LEU A 327 13.02 19.38 -9.66
CA LEU A 327 11.69 18.95 -9.22
C LEU A 327 11.10 19.89 -8.15
N SER A 328 11.87 20.23 -7.12
CA SER A 328 11.40 21.16 -6.08
C SER A 328 11.14 22.57 -6.61
N THR A 329 11.74 22.98 -7.74
CA THR A 329 11.41 24.26 -8.40
C THR A 329 10.06 24.18 -9.11
N ASP A 330 9.77 23.07 -9.78
CA ASP A 330 8.49 22.90 -10.48
C ASP A 330 7.31 22.77 -9.50
N VAL A 331 7.51 22.17 -8.31
CA VAL A 331 6.52 22.18 -7.21
C VAL A 331 6.38 23.56 -6.58
N GLU A 332 7.49 24.26 -6.31
CA GLU A 332 7.47 25.64 -5.78
C GLU A 332 6.68 26.58 -6.70
N THR A 333 6.76 26.38 -8.02
CA THR A 333 6.20 27.28 -9.05
C THR A 333 4.90 26.81 -9.72
N ASP A 334 4.29 25.71 -9.24
CA ASP A 334 3.05 25.14 -9.80
C ASP A 334 3.15 24.84 -11.32
N ASN A 335 4.28 24.26 -11.72
CA ASN A 335 4.65 24.01 -13.12
C ASN A 335 4.83 22.51 -13.44
N LEU A 336 4.55 21.62 -12.49
CA LEU A 336 4.89 20.20 -12.54
C LEU A 336 4.36 19.46 -13.79
N ASP A 337 3.15 19.81 -14.25
CA ASP A 337 2.53 19.32 -15.51
C ASP A 337 3.40 19.51 -16.77
N ASN A 338 4.28 20.52 -16.77
CA ASN A 338 5.18 20.83 -17.89
C ASN A 338 6.59 20.25 -17.69
N SER A 339 6.86 19.61 -16.55
CA SER A 339 8.18 19.11 -16.19
C SER A 339 8.48 17.77 -16.84
N GLN A 340 9.52 17.74 -17.69
CA GLN A 340 10.00 16.47 -18.26
C GLN A 340 10.61 15.56 -17.19
N THR A 341 11.18 16.13 -16.14
CA THR A 341 11.77 15.42 -15.02
C THR A 341 10.69 14.73 -14.19
N PHE A 342 9.56 15.40 -13.92
CA PHE A 342 8.39 14.75 -13.32
C PHE A 342 7.75 13.70 -14.24
N THR A 343 7.64 13.99 -15.55
CA THR A 343 7.09 13.02 -16.52
C THR A 343 7.90 11.71 -16.52
N ARG A 344 9.24 11.79 -16.43
CA ARG A 344 10.11 10.61 -16.31
C ARG A 344 10.05 9.98 -14.92
N LEU A 345 9.83 10.76 -13.87
CA LEU A 345 9.67 10.23 -12.52
C LEU A 345 8.46 9.30 -12.41
N LYS A 346 7.33 9.62 -13.06
CA LYS A 346 6.18 8.71 -13.13
C LYS A 346 6.54 7.39 -13.83
N ASP A 347 7.09 7.50 -15.04
CA ASP A 347 7.52 6.36 -15.88
C ASP A 347 8.55 5.44 -15.20
N GLU A 348 9.39 5.98 -14.31
CA GLU A 348 10.35 5.22 -13.50
C GLU A 348 9.71 4.63 -12.23
N ALA A 349 8.81 5.37 -11.57
CA ALA A 349 8.13 4.92 -10.36
C ALA A 349 7.10 3.81 -10.65
N GLN A 350 6.34 3.91 -11.75
CA GLN A 350 5.48 2.84 -12.26
C GLN A 350 6.27 1.53 -12.47
N LYS A 351 7.46 1.61 -13.10
CA LYS A 351 8.35 0.46 -13.29
C LYS A 351 8.84 -0.12 -11.96
N ALA A 352 9.16 0.72 -10.98
CA ALA A 352 9.55 0.26 -9.65
C ALA A 352 8.39 -0.44 -8.91
N GLY A 353 7.15 0.07 -9.05
CA GLY A 353 5.93 -0.60 -8.59
C GLY A 353 5.72 -1.97 -9.25
N ASN A 354 5.84 -2.06 -10.57
CA ASN A 354 5.73 -3.32 -11.31
C ASN A 354 6.78 -4.35 -10.89
N VAL A 355 8.02 -3.91 -10.59
CA VAL A 355 9.07 -4.78 -10.04
C VAL A 355 8.68 -5.28 -8.64
N LEU A 356 8.24 -4.40 -7.73
CA LEU A 356 7.83 -4.81 -6.38
C LEU A 356 6.66 -5.81 -6.43
N SER A 357 5.67 -5.55 -7.28
CA SER A 357 4.52 -6.43 -7.52
C SER A 357 4.94 -7.81 -8.01
N ALA A 358 5.84 -7.87 -9.00
CA ALA A 358 6.35 -9.13 -9.51
C ALA A 358 7.17 -9.91 -8.46
N ILE A 359 7.97 -9.22 -7.64
CA ILE A 359 8.73 -9.86 -6.55
C ILE A 359 7.78 -10.47 -5.51
N VAL A 360 6.75 -9.74 -5.07
CA VAL A 360 5.82 -10.22 -4.03
C VAL A 360 4.83 -11.28 -4.56
N SER A 361 4.55 -11.32 -5.87
CA SER A 361 3.81 -12.43 -6.48
C SER A 361 4.64 -13.72 -6.64
N GLY A 362 5.98 -13.62 -6.58
CA GLY A 362 6.91 -14.73 -6.75
C GLY A 362 6.99 -15.30 -8.18
N ASP A 363 6.31 -14.69 -9.16
CA ASP A 363 6.36 -15.14 -10.56
C ASP A 363 7.72 -14.80 -11.20
N GLN A 364 8.57 -15.81 -11.32
CA GLN A 364 9.92 -15.71 -11.88
C GLN A 364 9.96 -15.36 -13.39
N GLU A 365 8.86 -15.47 -14.15
CA GLU A 365 8.78 -14.91 -15.50
C GLU A 365 8.38 -13.42 -15.46
N ALA A 366 7.43 -13.03 -14.58
CA ALA A 366 7.07 -11.63 -14.37
C ALA A 366 8.23 -10.80 -13.78
N ILE A 367 8.97 -11.33 -12.79
CA ILE A 367 10.14 -10.68 -12.17
C ILE A 367 11.20 -10.37 -13.25
N ARG A 368 11.48 -11.33 -14.13
CA ARG A 368 12.40 -11.14 -15.26
C ARG A 368 11.90 -10.07 -16.23
N ALA A 369 10.61 -10.07 -16.56
CA ALA A 369 10.03 -9.07 -17.45
C ALA A 369 10.08 -7.65 -16.86
N ALA A 370 9.66 -7.49 -15.60
CA ALA A 370 9.62 -6.21 -14.90
C ALA A 370 11.03 -5.62 -14.69
N LEU A 371 12.01 -6.45 -14.30
CA LEU A 371 13.40 -5.99 -14.13
C LEU A 371 14.04 -5.60 -15.48
N ILE A 372 13.74 -6.29 -16.58
CA ILE A 372 14.17 -5.88 -17.93
C ILE A 372 13.54 -4.54 -18.33
N GLU A 373 12.25 -4.33 -18.04
CA GLU A 373 11.56 -3.06 -18.35
C GLU A 373 12.08 -1.90 -17.49
N ALA A 374 12.37 -2.15 -16.21
CA ALA A 374 13.05 -1.23 -15.30
C ALA A 374 14.48 -0.87 -15.77
N GLY A 375 15.14 -1.77 -16.52
CA GLY A 375 16.42 -1.52 -17.19
C GLY A 375 17.61 -2.32 -16.65
N VAL A 376 17.37 -3.38 -15.88
CA VAL A 376 18.39 -4.33 -15.41
C VAL A 376 18.91 -5.18 -16.58
N SER A 377 20.18 -5.59 -16.55
CA SER A 377 20.75 -6.43 -17.63
C SER A 377 20.31 -7.88 -17.47
N GLU A 378 20.09 -8.61 -18.57
CA GLU A 378 19.85 -10.07 -18.56
C GLU A 378 20.87 -10.89 -17.73
N GLU A 379 22.09 -10.38 -17.54
CA GLU A 379 23.16 -11.00 -16.74
C GLU A 379 23.18 -10.60 -15.26
N ASP A 380 22.44 -9.56 -14.84
CA ASP A 380 22.34 -9.10 -13.45
C ASP A 380 20.98 -9.47 -12.79
N ILE A 381 19.95 -9.88 -13.55
CA ILE A 381 18.56 -10.06 -13.05
C ILE A 381 18.47 -10.98 -11.83
N ASP A 382 19.08 -12.17 -11.90
CA ASP A 382 18.92 -13.22 -10.88
C ASP A 382 19.49 -12.79 -9.52
N ASP A 383 20.55 -11.97 -9.52
CA ASP A 383 21.16 -11.43 -8.31
C ASP A 383 20.33 -10.23 -7.78
N VAL A 384 19.92 -9.30 -8.65
CA VAL A 384 19.08 -8.14 -8.28
C VAL A 384 17.71 -8.58 -7.76
N ALA A 385 17.10 -9.62 -8.33
CA ALA A 385 15.85 -10.19 -7.83
C ALA A 385 16.03 -10.72 -6.39
N ALA A 386 17.09 -11.49 -6.14
CA ALA A 386 17.37 -12.05 -4.82
C ALA A 386 17.67 -10.97 -3.76
N ASP A 387 18.34 -9.88 -4.13
CA ASP A 387 18.58 -8.75 -3.21
C ASP A 387 17.29 -7.99 -2.87
N ILE A 388 16.32 -7.87 -3.81
CA ILE A 388 15.01 -7.26 -3.56
C ILE A 388 14.08 -8.21 -2.78
N GLU A 389 14.07 -9.51 -3.11
CA GLU A 389 13.42 -10.56 -2.31
C GLU A 389 13.94 -10.52 -0.86
N SER A 390 15.25 -10.44 -0.65
CA SER A 390 15.85 -10.33 0.68
C SER A 390 15.49 -9.03 1.42
N ALA A 391 15.19 -7.94 0.72
CA ALA A 391 14.73 -6.69 1.32
C ALA A 391 13.26 -6.78 1.76
N VAL A 392 12.40 -7.37 0.92
CA VAL A 392 11.01 -7.71 1.24
C VAL A 392 10.95 -8.66 2.44
N ASP A 393 11.72 -9.74 2.42
CA ASP A 393 11.83 -10.68 3.54
C ASP A 393 12.29 -9.98 4.82
N THR A 394 13.25 -9.06 4.75
CA THR A 394 13.72 -8.30 5.92
C THR A 394 12.60 -7.43 6.50
N ALA A 395 11.83 -6.74 5.64
CA ALA A 395 10.70 -5.92 6.04
C ALA A 395 9.58 -6.72 6.72
N VAL A 396 9.24 -7.89 6.18
CA VAL A 396 8.23 -8.81 6.73
C VAL A 396 8.72 -9.43 8.04
N ASN A 397 9.94 -9.97 8.08
CA ASN A 397 10.48 -10.60 9.30
C ASN A 397 10.62 -9.59 10.46
N ASN A 398 10.98 -8.33 10.17
CA ASN A 398 11.04 -7.26 11.17
C ASN A 398 9.67 -6.62 11.50
N GLY A 399 8.57 -7.08 10.87
CA GLY A 399 7.20 -6.64 11.16
C GLY A 399 6.88 -5.19 10.76
N ALA A 400 7.62 -4.61 9.82
CA ALA A 400 7.22 -3.34 9.21
C ALA A 400 5.92 -3.48 8.41
N THR A 401 5.69 -4.68 7.87
CA THR A 401 4.47 -5.16 7.20
C THR A 401 4.32 -6.66 7.46
N SER A 402 3.14 -7.25 7.22
CA SER A 402 3.04 -8.70 7.01
C SER A 402 3.11 -9.05 5.51
N GLU A 403 3.18 -10.35 5.17
CA GLU A 403 3.06 -10.78 3.78
C GLU A 403 1.69 -10.45 3.18
N ASP A 404 0.62 -10.57 3.96
CA ASP A 404 -0.76 -10.39 3.49
C ASP A 404 -1.06 -8.89 3.32
N ASP A 405 -0.68 -8.06 4.31
CA ASP A 405 -0.76 -6.59 4.19
C ASP A 405 0.03 -6.09 2.97
N LEU A 406 1.22 -6.66 2.71
CA LEU A 406 2.07 -6.25 1.58
C LEU A 406 1.46 -6.64 0.22
N LYS A 407 0.74 -7.76 0.13
CA LYS A 407 0.02 -8.17 -1.08
C LYS A 407 -1.16 -7.23 -1.36
N ASP A 408 -1.96 -6.93 -0.34
CA ASP A 408 -3.12 -6.02 -0.44
C ASP A 408 -2.70 -4.55 -0.72
N ASP A 409 -1.64 -4.07 -0.07
CA ASP A 409 -1.11 -2.71 -0.27
C ASP A 409 -0.48 -2.55 -1.67
N ILE A 410 0.02 -3.61 -2.31
CA ILE A 410 0.69 -3.53 -3.62
C ILE A 410 -0.26 -3.18 -4.77
N ASP A 411 -1.47 -3.75 -4.82
CA ASP A 411 -2.47 -3.35 -5.83
C ASP A 411 -2.81 -1.86 -5.66
N THR A 412 -2.93 -1.39 -4.41
CA THR A 412 -3.12 0.05 -4.09
C THR A 412 -1.91 0.90 -4.51
N VAL A 413 -0.68 0.41 -4.33
CA VAL A 413 0.55 1.10 -4.76
C VAL A 413 0.61 1.25 -6.28
N ILE A 414 0.26 0.22 -7.06
CA ILE A 414 0.29 0.29 -8.53
C ILE A 414 -0.69 1.36 -9.04
N ASP A 415 -1.96 1.30 -8.62
CA ASP A 415 -2.99 2.25 -9.04
C ASP A 415 -2.58 3.71 -8.72
N GLN A 416 -1.97 3.93 -7.55
CA GLN A 416 -1.50 5.25 -7.10
C GLN A 416 -0.21 5.70 -7.81
N LEU A 417 0.63 4.77 -8.29
CA LEU A 417 1.80 5.08 -9.11
C LEU A 417 1.42 5.48 -10.55
N ASP A 418 0.29 4.98 -11.07
CA ASP A 418 -0.32 5.47 -12.31
C ASP A 418 -0.91 6.88 -12.14
N ASP A 419 -1.62 7.13 -11.03
CA ASP A 419 -2.31 8.41 -10.76
C ASP A 419 -1.47 9.48 -10.04
N ILE A 420 -0.13 9.34 -10.02
CA ILE A 420 0.81 10.29 -9.36
C ILE A 420 0.47 11.74 -9.72
N GLY A 421 0.16 12.56 -8.72
CA GLY A 421 -0.15 13.99 -8.92
C GLY A 421 -1.48 14.31 -9.60
N ASN A 422 -2.36 13.31 -9.80
CA ASN A 422 -3.72 13.47 -10.33
C ASN A 422 -4.83 13.15 -9.29
N GLY A 423 -4.45 12.62 -8.12
CA GLY A 423 -5.36 12.06 -7.11
C GLY A 423 -6.33 13.04 -6.41
N ASP A 424 -7.19 12.48 -5.55
CA ASP A 424 -8.34 13.20 -4.97
C ASP A 424 -8.01 13.91 -3.65
N ALA A 425 -7.87 15.24 -3.70
CA ALA A 425 -7.62 16.12 -2.55
C ALA A 425 -8.82 16.29 -1.57
N SER A 426 -9.68 15.29 -1.43
CA SER A 426 -10.86 15.33 -0.56
C SER A 426 -10.50 15.17 0.92
N THR A 427 -10.67 16.24 1.70
CA THR A 427 -10.51 16.20 3.17
C THR A 427 -11.48 15.24 3.87
N ASP A 428 -12.57 14.82 3.21
CA ASP A 428 -13.45 13.76 3.73
C ASP A 428 -12.82 12.37 3.56
N LYS A 429 -12.24 12.05 2.39
CA LYS A 429 -11.45 10.81 2.21
C LYS A 429 -10.25 10.77 3.16
N GLN A 430 -9.52 11.87 3.29
CA GLN A 430 -8.40 11.98 4.24
C GLN A 430 -8.83 11.65 5.67
N SER A 431 -10.03 12.10 6.09
CA SER A 431 -10.56 11.76 7.40
C SER A 431 -11.03 10.30 7.53
N GLU A 432 -11.46 9.67 6.44
CA GLU A 432 -11.86 8.26 6.42
C GLU A 432 -10.60 7.36 6.49
N ALA A 433 -9.55 7.70 5.75
CA ALA A 433 -8.25 7.03 5.81
C ALA A 433 -7.60 7.12 7.21
N ILE A 434 -7.59 8.30 7.84
CA ILE A 434 -7.09 8.46 9.23
C ILE A 434 -7.85 7.55 10.21
N ILE A 435 -9.16 7.35 10.03
CA ILE A 435 -9.95 6.45 10.88
C ILE A 435 -9.59 4.98 10.61
N ALA A 436 -9.37 4.60 9.35
CA ALA A 436 -8.90 3.26 8.99
C ALA A 436 -7.53 2.96 9.60
N SER A 437 -6.56 3.87 9.50
CA SER A 437 -5.25 3.75 10.13
C SER A 437 -5.36 3.63 11.66
N VAL A 438 -6.22 4.43 12.31
CA VAL A 438 -6.44 4.31 13.77
C VAL A 438 -6.97 2.93 14.16
N VAL A 439 -7.86 2.33 13.36
CA VAL A 439 -8.39 0.97 13.62
C VAL A 439 -7.30 -0.09 13.40
N ALA A 440 -6.52 0.00 12.32
CA ALA A 440 -5.40 -0.91 12.06
C ALA A 440 -4.37 -0.88 13.20
N SER A 441 -3.94 0.30 13.63
CA SER A 441 -3.07 0.48 14.80
C SER A 441 -3.66 -0.08 16.09
N GLN A 442 -4.98 0.07 16.32
CA GLN A 442 -5.62 -0.52 17.50
C GLN A 442 -5.59 -2.04 17.50
N SER A 443 -5.76 -2.69 16.33
CA SER A 443 -5.64 -4.14 16.19
C SER A 443 -4.18 -4.63 16.27
N ALA A 444 -3.21 -3.89 15.70
CA ALA A 444 -1.79 -4.21 15.83
C ALA A 444 -1.30 -4.18 17.30
N LEU A 445 -1.91 -3.34 18.14
CA LEU A 445 -1.61 -3.25 19.57
C LEU A 445 -2.31 -4.33 20.43
N GLU A 446 -3.18 -5.17 19.86
CA GLU A 446 -3.83 -6.25 20.63
C GLU A 446 -2.79 -7.20 21.25
N GLY A 447 -3.09 -7.71 22.45
CA GLY A 447 -2.14 -8.54 23.21
C GLY A 447 -1.02 -7.78 23.92
N SER A 448 -0.62 -6.57 23.51
CA SER A 448 0.48 -5.80 24.13
C SER A 448 0.36 -5.64 25.66
N ASP A 449 -0.84 -5.29 26.14
CA ASP A 449 -1.18 -5.24 27.58
C ASP A 449 -0.94 -6.58 28.29
N THR A 450 -1.21 -7.70 27.60
CA THR A 450 -1.08 -9.06 28.13
C THR A 450 0.39 -9.47 28.21
N THR A 451 1.19 -9.14 27.21
CA THR A 451 2.65 -9.35 27.22
C THR A 451 3.29 -8.59 28.39
N LEU A 452 3.02 -7.30 28.54
CA LEU A 452 3.53 -6.50 29.66
C LEU A 452 3.00 -6.97 31.03
N ALA A 453 1.75 -7.44 31.11
CA ALA A 453 1.21 -8.07 32.34
C ALA A 453 1.88 -9.43 32.66
N GLY A 454 2.32 -10.16 31.65
CA GLY A 454 3.17 -11.34 31.78
C GLY A 454 4.51 -11.01 32.44
N PHE A 455 5.23 -10.02 31.90
CA PHE A 455 6.48 -9.53 32.50
C PHE A 455 6.29 -8.98 33.91
N ALA A 456 5.20 -8.26 34.20
CA ALA A 456 4.85 -7.82 35.55
C ALA A 456 4.64 -9.01 36.52
N THR A 457 4.01 -10.10 36.05
CA THR A 457 3.79 -11.32 36.84
C THR A 457 5.09 -12.07 37.11
N SER A 458 5.99 -12.13 36.13
CA SER A 458 7.34 -12.68 36.29
C SER A 458 8.19 -11.84 37.24
N LEU A 459 8.10 -10.51 37.17
CA LEU A 459 8.78 -9.58 38.07
C LEU A 459 8.33 -9.75 39.54
N GLU A 460 7.03 -9.87 39.81
CA GLU A 460 6.54 -10.17 41.17
C GLU A 460 6.97 -11.57 41.65
N SER A 461 7.17 -12.52 40.73
CA SER A 461 7.73 -13.85 41.04
C SER A 461 9.21 -13.78 41.41
N VAL A 462 10.00 -12.95 40.71
CA VAL A 462 11.40 -12.65 41.05
C VAL A 462 11.50 -11.96 42.42
N LYS A 463 10.71 -10.89 42.64
CA LYS A 463 10.62 -10.20 43.94
C LYS A 463 10.28 -11.14 45.09
N ALA A 464 9.41 -12.14 44.87
CA ALA A 464 9.07 -13.14 45.86
C ALA A 464 10.27 -14.01 46.29
N LEU A 465 11.16 -14.39 45.36
CA LEU A 465 12.42 -15.09 45.66
C LEU A 465 13.38 -14.18 46.45
N GLY A 466 13.39 -12.88 46.14
CA GLY A 466 14.13 -11.85 46.87
C GLY A 466 13.80 -11.73 48.37
N THR A 467 12.70 -12.31 48.84
CA THR A 467 12.25 -12.16 50.25
C THR A 467 13.04 -12.97 51.29
N ASP A 468 13.74 -14.04 50.89
CA ASP A 468 14.48 -14.92 51.82
C ASP A 468 15.85 -15.34 51.27
N LEU A 469 16.78 -14.39 51.23
CA LEU A 469 18.14 -14.58 50.71
C LEU A 469 19.12 -15.09 51.79
N SER A 470 18.66 -16.04 52.62
CA SER A 470 19.37 -16.54 53.81
C SER A 470 20.42 -17.63 53.54
N THR A 471 20.44 -18.22 52.35
CA THR A 471 21.42 -19.24 51.94
C THR A 471 21.91 -18.99 50.51
N LYS A 472 23.03 -19.62 50.13
CA LYS A 472 23.62 -19.48 48.79
C LYS A 472 22.65 -19.96 47.71
N GLU A 473 21.95 -21.06 47.98
CA GLU A 473 21.02 -21.70 47.05
C GLU A 473 19.88 -20.75 46.67
N LYS A 474 19.29 -20.05 47.64
CA LYS A 474 18.20 -19.08 47.40
C LYS A 474 18.68 -17.80 46.69
N ALA A 475 19.92 -17.36 46.98
CA ALA A 475 20.53 -16.25 46.24
C ALA A 475 20.83 -16.63 44.77
N VAL A 476 21.16 -17.90 44.51
CA VAL A 476 21.31 -18.46 43.17
C VAL A 476 19.96 -18.63 42.46
N GLU A 477 18.90 -19.04 43.17
CA GLU A 477 17.52 -19.11 42.62
C GLU A 477 16.96 -17.72 42.25
N TYR A 478 17.05 -16.74 43.14
CA TYR A 478 16.69 -15.34 42.86
C TYR A 478 17.54 -14.75 41.73
N GLY A 479 18.85 -14.99 41.76
CA GLY A 479 19.79 -14.54 40.73
C GLY A 479 19.49 -15.07 39.34
N ALA A 480 19.29 -16.39 39.22
CA ALA A 480 18.94 -17.01 37.95
C ALA A 480 17.62 -16.46 37.40
N ALA A 481 16.59 -16.35 38.24
CA ALA A 481 15.28 -15.84 37.81
C ALA A 481 15.33 -14.36 37.38
N ALA A 482 16.08 -13.51 38.10
CA ALA A 482 16.26 -12.11 37.72
C ALA A 482 17.04 -11.94 36.40
N VAL A 483 18.07 -12.77 36.19
CA VAL A 483 18.87 -12.80 34.95
C VAL A 483 18.04 -13.29 33.76
N VAL A 484 17.25 -14.37 33.92
CA VAL A 484 16.33 -14.87 32.89
C VAL A 484 15.31 -13.79 32.52
N LEU A 485 14.61 -13.23 33.50
CA LEU A 485 13.61 -12.18 33.29
C LEU A 485 14.20 -10.96 32.57
N SER A 486 15.37 -10.49 33.01
CA SER A 486 16.01 -9.33 32.37
C SER A 486 16.52 -9.61 30.97
N THR A 487 16.84 -10.86 30.63
CA THR A 487 17.27 -11.23 29.26
C THR A 487 16.07 -11.31 28.33
N GLN A 488 14.99 -11.96 28.77
CA GLN A 488 13.73 -12.02 28.02
C GLN A 488 13.13 -10.64 27.79
N PHE A 489 13.02 -9.82 28.85
CA PHE A 489 12.46 -8.48 28.74
C PHE A 489 13.33 -7.56 27.89
N ALA A 490 14.66 -7.68 27.94
CA ALA A 490 15.54 -6.90 27.08
C ALA A 490 15.30 -7.22 25.60
N ALA A 491 15.30 -8.50 25.22
CA ALA A 491 15.07 -8.92 23.83
C ALA A 491 13.67 -8.51 23.31
N GLU A 492 12.65 -8.56 24.15
CA GLU A 492 11.27 -8.14 23.83
C GLU A 492 11.13 -6.64 23.54
N VAL A 493 12.07 -5.80 24.03
CA VAL A 493 12.02 -4.33 23.89
C VAL A 493 13.20 -3.75 23.12
N ASP A 494 14.02 -4.59 22.50
CA ASP A 494 15.22 -4.16 21.77
C ASP A 494 14.87 -3.73 20.35
N LEU A 495 15.08 -2.45 20.05
CA LEU A 495 14.83 -1.87 18.74
C LEU A 495 15.86 -2.35 17.69
N GLU A 496 17.02 -2.84 18.13
CA GLU A 496 18.14 -3.27 17.26
C GLU A 496 18.20 -4.81 17.09
N ALA A 497 17.27 -5.56 17.68
CA ALA A 497 17.21 -7.02 17.53
C ALA A 497 16.59 -7.46 16.20
N ASP A 498 16.99 -8.62 15.67
CA ASP A 498 16.37 -9.21 14.48
C ASP A 498 14.94 -9.70 14.78
N GLY A 499 14.00 -9.49 13.86
CA GLY A 499 12.59 -9.84 13.99
C GLY A 499 11.70 -8.71 14.54
N ASP A 500 10.37 -8.84 14.42
CA ASP A 500 9.44 -7.94 15.13
C ASP A 500 9.40 -8.26 16.63
N ASN A 501 9.16 -7.24 17.45
CA ASN A 501 9.02 -7.38 18.90
C ASN A 501 8.20 -6.21 19.48
N LEU A 502 7.77 -6.33 20.74
CA LEU A 502 6.96 -5.30 21.40
C LEU A 502 7.66 -3.93 21.46
N GLY A 503 8.99 -3.88 21.53
CA GLY A 503 9.76 -2.64 21.43
C GLY A 503 9.53 -1.92 20.10
N LYS A 504 9.74 -2.64 18.98
CA LYS A 504 9.54 -2.13 17.62
C LYS A 504 8.09 -1.76 17.36
N LEU A 505 7.14 -2.65 17.69
CA LEU A 505 5.70 -2.40 17.60
C LEU A 505 5.29 -1.11 18.33
N LEU A 506 5.75 -0.91 19.57
CA LEU A 506 5.39 0.30 20.33
C LEU A 506 6.06 1.57 19.77
N ALA A 507 7.27 1.49 19.20
CA ALA A 507 7.90 2.63 18.53
C ALA A 507 7.17 2.99 17.22
N ARG A 508 6.83 1.97 16.43
CA ARG A 508 6.08 2.03 15.17
C ARG A 508 4.71 2.67 15.38
N GLU A 509 3.91 2.13 16.29
CA GLU A 509 2.56 2.65 16.55
C GLU A 509 2.55 3.99 17.30
N PHE A 510 3.62 4.35 18.02
CA PHE A 510 3.76 5.69 18.59
C PHE A 510 3.94 6.74 17.49
N ALA A 511 4.89 6.52 16.57
CA ALA A 511 5.12 7.41 15.44
C ALA A 511 3.87 7.54 14.54
N THR A 512 3.19 6.43 14.26
CA THR A 512 1.90 6.43 13.54
C THR A 512 0.84 7.26 14.28
N ALA A 513 0.72 7.09 15.61
CA ALA A 513 -0.26 7.86 16.40
C ALA A 513 0.04 9.37 16.45
N GLU A 514 1.31 9.78 16.52
CA GLU A 514 1.71 11.19 16.42
C GLU A 514 1.31 11.80 15.07
N GLN A 515 1.60 11.10 13.97
CA GLN A 515 1.23 11.52 12.62
C GLN A 515 -0.30 11.68 12.48
N LEU A 516 -1.07 10.69 12.92
CA LEU A 516 -2.54 10.72 12.85
C LEU A 516 -3.15 11.85 13.69
N VAL A 517 -2.60 12.16 14.88
CA VAL A 517 -3.01 13.32 15.69
C VAL A 517 -2.64 14.64 15.01
N SER A 518 -1.46 14.73 14.40
CA SER A 518 -1.00 15.90 13.63
C SER A 518 -1.95 16.19 12.46
N ALA A 519 -2.24 15.20 11.62
CA ALA A 519 -3.16 15.33 10.48
C ALA A 519 -4.60 15.64 10.90
N ALA A 520 -5.14 14.94 11.92
CA ALA A 520 -6.49 15.20 12.41
C ALA A 520 -6.64 16.61 13.03
N THR A 521 -5.57 17.18 13.58
CA THR A 521 -5.55 18.57 14.10
C THR A 521 -5.64 19.58 12.96
N GLN A 522 -5.00 19.33 11.81
CA GLN A 522 -5.12 20.15 10.60
C GLN A 522 -6.56 20.14 10.08
N LEU A 523 -7.15 18.94 9.97
CA LEU A 523 -8.55 18.75 9.56
C LEU A 523 -9.52 19.54 10.47
N VAL A 524 -9.38 19.42 11.81
CA VAL A 524 -10.21 20.17 12.77
C VAL A 524 -10.03 21.68 12.63
N THR A 525 -8.81 22.14 12.35
CA THR A 525 -8.49 23.56 12.14
C THR A 525 -9.17 24.12 10.88
N GLY A 526 -9.20 23.36 9.79
CA GLY A 526 -9.96 23.69 8.58
C GLY A 526 -11.48 23.59 8.78
N ASN A 527 -11.95 22.55 9.48
CA ASN A 527 -13.37 22.32 9.74
C ASN A 527 -13.61 21.45 10.98
N ALA A 528 -14.23 22.04 12.01
CA ALA A 528 -14.58 21.37 13.26
C ALA A 528 -15.56 20.17 13.14
N LYS A 529 -16.07 19.83 11.94
CA LYS A 529 -16.77 18.55 11.72
C LYS A 529 -15.88 17.32 11.96
N TYR A 530 -14.57 17.47 11.80
CA TYR A 530 -13.57 16.40 11.96
C TYR A 530 -13.13 16.16 13.42
N GLN A 531 -13.77 16.80 14.42
CA GLN A 531 -13.44 16.56 15.83
C GLN A 531 -13.45 15.07 16.23
N PRO A 532 -14.41 14.22 15.78
CA PRO A 532 -14.39 12.79 16.10
C PRO A 532 -13.17 12.04 15.55
N THR A 533 -12.54 12.55 14.48
CA THR A 533 -11.30 12.00 13.89
C THR A 533 -10.13 12.28 14.83
N LEU A 534 -10.01 13.51 15.31
CA LEU A 534 -8.98 13.92 16.29
C LEU A 534 -9.18 13.23 17.64
N ASP A 535 -10.43 13.11 18.11
CA ASP A 535 -10.77 12.41 19.35
C ASP A 535 -10.31 10.93 19.32
N GLN A 536 -10.41 10.26 18.16
CA GLN A 536 -9.97 8.88 17.95
C GLN A 536 -8.44 8.74 17.85
N ALA A 537 -7.78 9.59 17.06
CA ALA A 537 -6.31 9.59 16.98
C ALA A 537 -5.67 9.90 18.34
N THR A 538 -6.25 10.84 19.11
CA THR A 538 -5.79 11.17 20.48
C THR A 538 -5.98 9.99 21.44
N ALA A 539 -7.04 9.19 21.27
CA ALA A 539 -7.26 7.98 22.07
C ALA A 539 -6.20 6.90 21.78
N LEU A 540 -5.82 6.69 20.51
CA LEU A 540 -4.73 5.80 20.12
C LEU A 540 -3.39 6.27 20.71
N LEU A 541 -3.02 7.54 20.56
CA LEU A 541 -1.78 8.09 21.14
C LEU A 541 -1.75 7.92 22.66
N THR A 542 -2.90 8.10 23.33
CA THR A 542 -3.05 7.86 24.78
C THR A 542 -2.83 6.37 25.15
N GLN A 543 -3.32 5.43 24.33
CA GLN A 543 -3.12 3.99 24.51
C GLN A 543 -1.65 3.60 24.36
N VAL A 544 -0.99 4.00 23.27
CA VAL A 544 0.43 3.69 23.05
C VAL A 544 1.32 4.32 24.13
N THR A 545 1.08 5.57 24.49
CA THR A 545 1.80 6.26 25.57
C THR A 545 1.67 5.51 26.92
N ALA A 546 0.49 4.94 27.21
CA ALA A 546 0.30 4.14 28.42
C ALA A 546 1.08 2.81 28.38
N LEU A 547 1.12 2.12 27.23
CA LEU A 547 1.91 0.90 27.03
C LEU A 547 3.41 1.17 27.15
N ILE A 548 3.92 2.26 26.55
CA ILE A 548 5.33 2.69 26.67
C ILE A 548 5.67 3.04 28.13
N ALA A 549 4.82 3.80 28.82
CA ALA A 549 5.03 4.11 30.24
C ALA A 549 5.06 2.84 31.13
N GLN A 550 4.25 1.81 30.81
CA GLN A 550 4.28 0.52 31.49
C GLN A 550 5.56 -0.28 31.16
N LYS A 551 6.00 -0.28 29.90
CA LYS A 551 7.28 -0.85 29.44
C LYS A 551 8.46 -0.24 30.21
N ASP A 552 8.55 1.09 30.30
CA ASP A 552 9.70 1.75 30.92
C ASP A 552 9.72 1.66 32.44
N GLN A 553 8.54 1.59 33.08
CA GLN A 553 8.43 1.24 34.50
C GLN A 553 8.88 -0.21 34.76
N LEU A 554 8.50 -1.16 33.90
CA LEU A 554 8.97 -2.55 33.99
C LEU A 554 10.48 -2.66 33.79
N ASN A 555 11.04 -1.99 32.77
CA ASN A 555 12.48 -1.91 32.53
C ASN A 555 13.24 -1.43 33.78
N THR A 556 12.75 -0.34 34.38
CA THR A 556 13.32 0.26 35.60
C THR A 556 13.28 -0.70 36.78
N ASP A 557 12.16 -1.37 37.03
CA ASP A 557 12.02 -2.28 38.17
C ASP A 557 12.78 -3.61 37.97
N ILE A 558 12.83 -4.13 36.73
CA ILE A 558 13.60 -5.35 36.39
C ILE A 558 15.09 -5.08 36.56
N ALA A 559 15.61 -3.94 36.08
CA ALA A 559 17.00 -3.55 36.26
C ALA A 559 17.38 -3.35 37.75
N ALA A 560 16.44 -2.85 38.57
CA ALA A 560 16.63 -2.70 40.01
C ALA A 560 16.71 -4.06 40.73
N GLU A 561 15.81 -5.00 40.43
CA GLU A 561 15.84 -6.36 40.97
C GLU A 561 17.07 -7.15 40.50
N LEU A 562 17.47 -7.04 39.23
CA LEU A 562 18.71 -7.63 38.71
C LEU A 562 19.94 -7.11 39.46
N THR A 563 19.99 -5.80 39.76
CA THR A 563 21.08 -5.20 40.53
C THR A 563 21.13 -5.75 41.96
N ALA A 564 19.98 -5.81 42.64
CA ALA A 564 19.86 -6.36 43.99
C ALA A 564 20.21 -7.86 44.07
N ALA A 565 19.83 -8.62 43.04
CA ALA A 565 20.20 -10.03 42.90
C ALA A 565 21.71 -10.20 42.71
N ASN A 566 22.34 -9.45 41.80
CA ASN A 566 23.78 -9.51 41.55
C ASN A 566 24.63 -9.16 42.78
N ASP A 567 24.25 -8.12 43.53
CA ASP A 567 24.89 -7.80 44.82
C ASP A 567 24.81 -8.99 45.81
N LYS A 568 23.67 -9.69 45.87
CA LYS A 568 23.48 -10.85 46.74
C LYS A 568 24.27 -12.08 46.31
N ILE A 569 24.33 -12.34 45.01
CA ILE A 569 25.12 -13.42 44.40
C ILE A 569 26.61 -13.20 44.70
N ALA A 570 27.08 -11.96 44.63
CA ALA A 570 28.45 -11.56 44.93
C ALA A 570 28.82 -11.77 46.41
N GLU A 571 27.92 -11.48 47.37
CA GLU A 571 28.14 -11.80 48.80
C GLU A 571 28.49 -13.27 49.06
N PHE A 572 27.88 -14.19 48.29
CA PHE A 572 28.11 -15.63 48.42
C PHE A 572 29.22 -16.18 47.50
N GLY A 573 29.80 -15.36 46.62
CA GLY A 573 30.72 -15.82 45.58
C GLY A 573 30.07 -16.86 44.66
N ALA A 574 28.85 -16.56 44.20
CA ALA A 574 27.96 -17.52 43.55
C ALA A 574 27.68 -17.24 42.06
N THR A 575 28.42 -16.30 41.43
CA THR A 575 28.15 -15.80 40.07
C THR A 575 28.06 -16.92 39.02
N LEU A 576 28.99 -17.88 39.08
CA LEU A 576 29.00 -19.02 38.16
C LEU A 576 27.82 -19.97 38.38
N ASP A 577 27.41 -20.20 39.63
CA ASP A 577 26.25 -21.05 39.95
C ASP A 577 24.93 -20.40 39.50
N ALA A 578 24.81 -19.07 39.64
CA ALA A 578 23.67 -18.30 39.16
C ALA A 578 23.60 -18.27 37.63
N ALA A 579 24.73 -18.00 36.95
CA ALA A 579 24.80 -18.05 35.49
C ALA A 579 24.48 -19.46 34.95
N LYS A 580 25.01 -20.51 35.59
CA LYS A 580 24.64 -21.89 35.24
C LYS A 580 23.15 -22.13 35.42
N LYS A 581 22.57 -21.77 36.56
CA LYS A 581 21.14 -22.02 36.80
C LYS A 581 20.23 -21.20 35.87
N ALA A 582 20.62 -19.98 35.49
CA ALA A 582 19.92 -19.22 34.45
C ALA A 582 19.93 -19.96 33.11
N SER A 583 21.08 -20.52 32.69
CA SER A 583 21.20 -21.35 31.48
C SER A 583 20.42 -22.67 31.57
N ASP A 584 20.48 -23.37 32.71
CA ASP A 584 19.74 -24.62 32.91
C ASP A 584 18.21 -24.40 32.91
N ASP A 585 17.73 -23.34 33.57
CA ASP A 585 16.29 -23.04 33.69
C ASP A 585 15.70 -22.51 32.38
N SER A 586 16.42 -21.64 31.66
CA SER A 586 15.96 -21.12 30.35
C SER A 586 15.94 -22.19 29.27
N LEU A 587 16.92 -23.11 29.26
CA LEU A 587 16.90 -24.26 28.36
C LEU A 587 15.73 -25.21 28.68
N ALA A 588 15.38 -25.38 29.96
CA ALA A 588 14.19 -26.15 30.35
C ALA A 588 12.87 -25.48 29.94
N LEU A 589 12.81 -24.13 29.95
CA LEU A 589 11.69 -23.37 29.40
C LEU A 589 11.58 -23.55 27.88
N ALA A 590 12.67 -23.34 27.13
CA ALA A 590 12.68 -23.49 25.67
C ALA A 590 12.26 -24.90 25.20
N ASN A 591 12.66 -25.96 25.92
CA ASN A 591 12.17 -27.32 25.66
C ASN A 591 10.66 -27.49 25.94
N THR A 592 10.12 -26.76 26.92
CA THR A 592 8.68 -26.78 27.25
C THR A 592 7.86 -26.04 26.19
N ASP A 593 8.35 -24.88 25.75
CA ASP A 593 7.68 -24.07 24.73
C ASP A 593 7.70 -24.74 23.36
N ASN A 594 8.82 -25.38 22.98
CA ASN A 594 8.88 -26.21 21.77
C ASN A 594 7.89 -27.38 21.83
N GLN A 595 7.73 -28.04 23.00
CA GLN A 595 6.72 -29.10 23.13
C GLN A 595 5.29 -28.54 22.96
N ALA A 596 5.01 -27.34 23.48
CA ALA A 596 3.71 -26.69 23.28
C ALA A 596 3.47 -26.32 21.81
N ALA A 597 4.51 -25.90 21.09
CA ALA A 597 4.46 -25.63 19.65
C ALA A 597 4.25 -26.91 18.81
N ASP A 598 4.92 -28.02 19.15
CA ASP A 598 4.65 -29.33 18.55
C ASP A 598 3.19 -29.79 18.78
N GLU A 599 2.64 -29.55 19.98
CA GLU A 599 1.22 -29.85 20.28
C GLU A 599 0.25 -28.97 19.48
N LYS A 600 0.60 -27.70 19.19
CA LYS A 600 -0.15 -26.83 18.26
C LYS A 600 -0.04 -27.31 16.81
N LYS A 601 1.15 -27.71 16.34
CA LYS A 601 1.36 -28.23 14.99
C LYS A 601 0.51 -29.47 14.71
N VAL A 602 0.45 -30.41 15.66
CA VAL A 602 -0.41 -31.60 15.53
C VAL A 602 -1.90 -31.23 15.48
N ALA A 603 -2.33 -30.15 16.15
CA ALA A 603 -3.69 -29.63 16.02
C ALA A 603 -3.95 -29.03 14.62
N PHE A 604 -3.02 -28.23 14.10
CA PHE A 604 -3.08 -27.70 12.72
C PHE A 604 -3.10 -28.83 11.69
N GLU A 605 -2.16 -29.78 11.72
CA GLU A 605 -2.12 -30.94 10.80
C GLU A 605 -3.43 -31.75 10.83
N THR A 606 -4.05 -31.88 12.00
CA THR A 606 -5.35 -32.55 12.16
C THR A 606 -6.49 -31.74 11.50
N GLN A 607 -6.49 -30.42 11.67
CA GLN A 607 -7.52 -29.54 11.12
C GLN A 607 -7.36 -29.33 9.60
N LEU A 608 -6.12 -29.25 9.09
CA LEU A 608 -5.81 -29.25 7.66
C LEU A 608 -6.36 -30.51 6.97
N LEU A 609 -6.17 -31.69 7.57
CA LEU A 609 -6.75 -32.95 7.05
C LEU A 609 -8.29 -32.94 7.08
N ALA A 610 -8.92 -32.27 8.06
CA ALA A 610 -10.37 -32.09 8.10
C ALA A 610 -10.86 -31.14 7.00
N ALA A 611 -10.18 -30.02 6.81
CA ALA A 611 -10.46 -29.04 5.75
C ALA A 611 -10.30 -29.66 4.35
N GLN A 612 -9.19 -30.36 4.08
CA GLN A 612 -8.97 -31.12 2.85
C GLN A 612 -10.08 -32.13 2.58
N ALA A 613 -10.51 -32.87 3.60
CA ALA A 613 -11.62 -33.82 3.49
C ALA A 613 -12.98 -33.15 3.23
N ALA A 614 -13.19 -31.92 3.73
CA ALA A 614 -14.38 -31.13 3.49
C ALA A 614 -14.40 -30.52 2.08
N VAL A 615 -13.29 -29.95 1.60
CA VAL A 615 -13.13 -29.43 0.21
C VAL A 615 -13.30 -30.55 -0.83
N LYS A 616 -12.85 -31.77 -0.51
CA LYS A 616 -13.10 -32.99 -1.29
C LYS A 616 -14.57 -33.44 -1.28
N ALA A 617 -15.33 -33.06 -0.25
CA ALA A 617 -16.73 -33.45 -0.06
C ALA A 617 -17.74 -32.38 -0.54
N ILE A 618 -17.28 -31.29 -1.16
CA ILE A 618 -18.14 -30.29 -1.80
C ILE A 618 -18.89 -30.95 -2.96
N THR A 619 -20.23 -30.96 -2.86
CA THR A 619 -21.17 -31.38 -3.90
C THR A 619 -22.37 -30.45 -4.06
N ASP A 620 -22.44 -29.39 -3.24
CA ASP A 620 -23.47 -28.34 -3.23
C ASP A 620 -22.98 -27.13 -2.39
N GLN A 621 -23.68 -26.00 -2.45
CA GLN A 621 -23.39 -24.82 -1.62
C GLN A 621 -23.31 -25.14 -0.11
N ASN A 622 -24.14 -26.04 0.43
CA ASN A 622 -24.16 -26.34 1.87
C ASN A 622 -22.86 -27.04 2.32
N SER A 623 -22.33 -27.92 1.48
CA SER A 623 -21.05 -28.60 1.70
C SER A 623 -19.85 -27.68 1.42
N ALA A 624 -19.98 -26.70 0.52
CA ALA A 624 -19.01 -25.60 0.36
C ALA A 624 -18.95 -24.71 1.62
N GLU A 625 -20.09 -24.29 2.20
CA GLU A 625 -20.13 -23.51 3.45
C GLU A 625 -19.48 -24.26 4.63
N VAL A 626 -19.67 -25.59 4.70
CA VAL A 626 -18.96 -26.44 5.69
C VAL A 626 -17.46 -26.49 5.40
N ALA A 627 -17.04 -26.64 4.14
CA ALA A 627 -15.63 -26.67 3.77
C ALA A 627 -14.91 -25.35 4.09
N MET A 628 -15.51 -24.21 3.76
CA MET A 628 -15.01 -22.88 4.15
C MET A 628 -14.89 -22.73 5.67
N SER A 629 -15.86 -23.24 6.44
CA SER A 629 -15.77 -23.23 7.90
C SER A 629 -14.67 -24.16 8.45
N GLU A 630 -14.32 -25.27 7.79
CA GLU A 630 -13.19 -26.11 8.22
C GLU A 630 -11.83 -25.52 7.78
N LEU A 631 -11.78 -24.75 6.69
CA LEU A 631 -10.61 -23.98 6.24
C LEU A 631 -10.31 -22.80 7.17
N ASP A 632 -11.30 -22.01 7.56
CA ASP A 632 -11.20 -20.94 8.57
C ASP A 632 -10.59 -21.42 9.90
N LYS A 633 -11.04 -22.58 10.38
CA LYS A 633 -10.45 -23.26 11.54
C LYS A 633 -9.01 -23.72 11.30
N ALA A 634 -8.66 -24.12 10.08
CA ALA A 634 -7.31 -24.52 9.72
C ALA A 634 -6.36 -23.30 9.67
N GLN A 635 -6.81 -22.15 9.14
CA GLN A 635 -6.05 -20.90 9.18
C GLN A 635 -5.85 -20.42 10.62
N THR A 636 -6.90 -20.49 11.45
CA THR A 636 -6.81 -20.19 12.88
C THR A 636 -5.77 -21.10 13.57
N ALA A 637 -5.80 -22.41 13.32
CA ALA A 637 -4.86 -23.37 13.90
C ALA A 637 -3.43 -23.22 13.36
N LEU A 638 -3.26 -22.79 12.10
CA LEU A 638 -1.97 -22.45 11.51
C LEU A 638 -1.33 -21.28 12.26
N GLN A 639 -2.08 -20.17 12.41
CA GLN A 639 -1.59 -18.98 13.12
C GLN A 639 -1.29 -19.30 14.60
N GLU A 640 -2.16 -20.04 15.29
CA GLU A 640 -1.86 -20.53 16.65
C GLU A 640 -0.58 -21.39 16.74
N SER A 641 -0.17 -22.05 15.65
CA SER A 641 1.07 -22.83 15.58
C SER A 641 2.29 -21.99 15.21
N LEU A 642 2.13 -20.96 14.38
CA LEU A 642 3.18 -20.01 14.03
C LEU A 642 3.61 -19.20 15.26
N THR A 643 2.65 -18.57 15.96
CA THR A 643 2.91 -17.83 17.22
C THR A 643 3.59 -18.72 18.27
N ALA A 644 3.23 -20.01 18.33
CA ALA A 644 3.84 -20.94 19.27
C ALA A 644 5.31 -21.27 18.94
N PHE A 645 5.67 -21.45 17.66
CA PHE A 645 7.08 -21.66 17.30
C PHE A 645 7.92 -20.39 17.39
N GLN A 646 7.37 -19.21 17.07
CA GLN A 646 8.04 -17.93 17.28
C GLN A 646 8.37 -17.73 18.77
N SER A 647 7.42 -18.02 19.67
CA SER A 647 7.63 -18.02 21.13
C SER A 647 8.70 -19.03 21.57
N ALA A 648 8.66 -20.26 21.03
CA ALA A 648 9.67 -21.28 21.32
C ALA A 648 11.08 -20.88 20.84
N GLN A 649 11.19 -20.24 19.67
CA GLN A 649 12.44 -19.71 19.12
C GLN A 649 13.00 -18.58 20.00
N THR A 650 12.15 -17.68 20.50
CA THR A 650 12.52 -16.61 21.43
C THR A 650 13.04 -17.15 22.77
N SER A 651 12.38 -18.17 23.33
CA SER A 651 12.89 -18.89 24.52
C SER A 651 14.22 -19.63 24.24
N ALA A 652 14.42 -20.18 23.04
CA ALA A 652 15.67 -20.84 22.65
C ALA A 652 16.82 -19.83 22.44
N ASN A 653 16.57 -18.67 21.83
CA ASN A 653 17.51 -17.56 21.71
C ASN A 653 17.90 -17.00 23.11
N THR A 654 16.95 -16.92 24.03
CA THR A 654 17.20 -16.60 25.45
C THR A 654 18.14 -17.64 26.07
N ALA A 655 17.86 -18.93 25.89
CA ALA A 655 18.69 -20.01 26.43
C ALA A 655 20.12 -20.01 25.84
N LEU A 656 20.28 -19.74 24.55
CA LEU A 656 21.57 -19.58 23.87
C LEU A 656 22.37 -18.41 24.47
N THR A 657 21.73 -17.26 24.65
CA THR A 657 22.34 -16.06 25.24
C THR A 657 22.86 -16.34 26.65
N LEU A 658 22.04 -16.99 27.48
CA LEU A 658 22.39 -17.34 28.86
C LEU A 658 23.44 -18.45 28.94
N ALA A 659 23.44 -19.41 28.02
CA ALA A 659 24.48 -20.43 27.92
C ALA A 659 25.84 -19.84 27.51
N ASN A 660 25.87 -18.83 26.63
CA ASN A 660 27.08 -18.07 26.29
C ASN A 660 27.56 -17.20 27.46
N ALA A 661 26.66 -16.58 28.23
CA ALA A 661 27.02 -15.86 29.45
C ALA A 661 27.64 -16.80 30.51
N TYR A 662 27.03 -17.97 30.74
CA TYR A 662 27.57 -19.01 31.62
C TYR A 662 28.95 -19.52 31.14
N LYS A 663 29.13 -19.78 29.84
CA LYS A 663 30.41 -20.16 29.24
C LYS A 663 31.50 -19.11 29.46
N THR A 664 31.15 -17.84 29.30
CA THR A 664 32.06 -16.71 29.52
C THR A 664 32.50 -16.64 30.97
N GLU A 665 31.58 -16.77 31.93
CA GLU A 665 31.92 -16.75 33.35
C GLU A 665 32.69 -17.99 33.81
N ALA A 666 32.42 -19.18 33.24
CA ALA A 666 33.24 -20.37 33.45
C ALA A 666 34.69 -20.14 33.02
N GLN A 667 34.90 -19.52 31.85
CA GLN A 667 36.22 -19.14 31.35
C GLN A 667 36.91 -18.10 32.26
N ASN A 668 36.18 -17.08 32.72
CA ASN A 668 36.68 -16.07 33.67
C ASN A 668 37.18 -16.69 34.99
N GLN A 669 36.47 -17.73 35.48
CA GLN A 669 36.82 -18.41 36.74
C GLN A 669 37.76 -19.62 36.56
N ASN A 670 38.19 -19.92 35.31
CA ASN A 670 38.98 -21.10 34.93
C ASN A 670 38.32 -22.47 35.25
N GLU A 671 36.99 -22.53 35.25
CA GLU A 671 36.21 -23.76 35.41
C GLU A 671 35.84 -24.41 34.05
N PRO A 672 35.41 -25.70 34.01
CA PRO A 672 35.09 -26.39 32.76
C PRO A 672 33.87 -25.81 32.03
N THR A 673 33.95 -25.72 30.70
CA THR A 673 32.85 -25.22 29.86
C THR A 673 31.91 -26.32 29.35
N ASP A 674 32.23 -27.60 29.51
CA ASP A 674 31.52 -28.75 28.92
C ASP A 674 29.98 -28.66 28.99
N SER A 675 29.41 -28.26 30.14
CA SER A 675 27.95 -28.12 30.30
C SER A 675 27.37 -26.87 29.61
N ALA A 676 28.16 -25.80 29.48
CA ALA A 676 27.76 -24.61 28.74
C ALA A 676 27.83 -24.87 27.23
N ASP A 677 28.87 -25.57 26.78
CA ASP A 677 29.00 -26.03 25.39
C ASP A 677 27.87 -27.01 25.00
N GLN A 678 27.42 -27.86 25.93
CA GLN A 678 26.21 -28.67 25.75
C GLN A 678 24.94 -27.82 25.64
N ALA A 679 24.73 -26.87 26.57
CA ALA A 679 23.54 -26.01 26.57
C ALA A 679 23.46 -25.12 25.30
N ILE A 680 24.59 -24.62 24.80
CA ILE A 680 24.68 -23.91 23.51
C ILE A 680 24.26 -24.82 22.35
N ALA A 681 24.74 -26.06 22.32
CA ALA A 681 24.39 -27.00 21.24
C ALA A 681 22.90 -27.41 21.27
N GLU A 682 22.33 -27.59 22.47
CA GLU A 682 20.91 -27.91 22.64
C GLU A 682 20.02 -26.69 22.31
N ALA A 683 20.41 -25.47 22.70
CA ALA A 683 19.70 -24.24 22.32
C ALA A 683 19.72 -24.00 20.80
N ASN A 684 20.88 -24.13 20.14
CA ASN A 684 20.97 -24.05 18.68
C ASN A 684 20.07 -25.08 17.98
N THR A 685 20.00 -26.31 18.51
CA THR A 685 19.14 -27.37 17.95
C THR A 685 17.65 -27.00 18.04
N LEU A 686 17.23 -26.26 19.07
CA LEU A 686 15.87 -25.74 19.21
C LEU A 686 15.61 -24.55 18.26
N ILE A 687 16.58 -23.65 18.08
CA ILE A 687 16.48 -22.52 17.13
C ILE A 687 16.35 -23.04 15.69
N ASP A 688 17.24 -23.94 15.27
CA ASP A 688 17.20 -24.59 13.94
C ASP A 688 15.87 -25.35 13.74
N GLY A 689 15.38 -26.02 14.80
CA GLY A 689 14.13 -26.77 14.79
C GLY A 689 12.89 -25.88 14.65
N ALA A 690 12.82 -24.78 15.39
CA ALA A 690 11.72 -23.82 15.34
C ALA A 690 11.68 -23.09 13.99
N ALA A 691 12.83 -22.63 13.47
CA ALA A 691 12.91 -22.00 12.16
C ALA A 691 12.44 -22.94 11.02
N ALA A 692 12.89 -24.21 11.04
CA ALA A 692 12.43 -25.21 10.08
C ALA A 692 10.93 -25.56 10.24
N ALA A 693 10.38 -25.43 11.46
CA ALA A 693 8.95 -25.63 11.70
C ALA A 693 8.10 -24.46 11.18
N ILE A 694 8.54 -23.21 11.37
CA ILE A 694 7.91 -21.99 10.85
C ILE A 694 7.88 -22.03 9.31
N PHE A 695 9.01 -22.26 8.66
CA PHE A 695 9.06 -22.41 7.20
C PHE A 695 8.12 -23.52 6.68
N SER A 696 8.07 -24.65 7.39
CA SER A 696 7.12 -25.75 7.08
C SER A 696 5.65 -25.38 7.29
N LEU A 697 5.34 -24.34 8.08
CA LEU A 697 3.99 -23.87 8.35
C LEU A 697 3.58 -22.81 7.32
N ASN A 698 4.43 -21.84 6.95
CA ASN A 698 4.14 -20.88 5.86
C ASN A 698 3.79 -21.61 4.55
N VAL A 699 4.61 -22.59 4.14
CA VAL A 699 4.34 -23.46 2.96
C VAL A 699 3.02 -24.24 3.09
N SER A 700 2.53 -24.47 4.30
CA SER A 700 1.21 -25.08 4.54
C SER A 700 0.06 -24.05 4.51
N GLY A 701 0.36 -22.77 4.70
CA GLY A 701 -0.54 -21.63 4.47
C GLY A 701 -0.80 -21.39 2.99
N ASP A 702 0.24 -21.38 2.16
CA ASP A 702 0.11 -21.34 0.68
C ASP A 702 -0.81 -22.45 0.19
N GLN A 703 -0.60 -23.67 0.71
CA GLN A 703 -1.43 -24.82 0.39
C GLN A 703 -2.89 -24.64 0.87
N LEU A 704 -3.11 -23.92 1.98
CA LEU A 704 -4.46 -23.60 2.46
C LEU A 704 -5.17 -22.60 1.52
N THR A 705 -4.47 -21.57 1.05
CA THR A 705 -4.99 -20.60 0.07
C THR A 705 -5.40 -21.30 -1.24
N VAL A 706 -4.62 -22.27 -1.71
CA VAL A 706 -5.01 -23.14 -2.85
C VAL A 706 -6.32 -23.90 -2.57
N TYR A 707 -6.55 -24.40 -1.34
CA TYR A 707 -7.80 -25.05 -0.98
C TYR A 707 -8.98 -24.07 -0.81
N VAL A 708 -8.75 -22.84 -0.33
CA VAL A 708 -9.75 -21.76 -0.29
C VAL A 708 -10.19 -21.40 -1.71
N ASN A 709 -9.24 -21.09 -2.60
CA ASN A 709 -9.55 -20.74 -3.99
C ASN A 709 -10.23 -21.91 -4.73
N THR A 710 -9.84 -23.16 -4.45
CA THR A 710 -10.57 -24.33 -4.96
C THR A 710 -12.00 -24.44 -4.42
N ALA A 711 -12.24 -24.14 -3.13
CA ALA A 711 -13.58 -24.19 -2.54
C ALA A 711 -14.51 -23.11 -3.13
N VAL A 712 -13.99 -21.88 -3.30
CA VAL A 712 -14.69 -20.77 -3.98
C VAL A 712 -14.98 -21.14 -5.44
N GLY A 713 -13.98 -21.66 -6.17
CA GLY A 713 -14.15 -22.12 -7.56
C GLY A 713 -15.24 -23.20 -7.70
N LYS A 714 -15.25 -24.19 -6.80
CA LYS A 714 -16.32 -25.21 -6.75
C LYS A 714 -17.70 -24.63 -6.46
N GLN A 715 -17.79 -23.65 -5.56
CA GLN A 715 -19.05 -22.95 -5.25
C GLN A 715 -19.54 -22.10 -6.43
N GLY A 716 -18.64 -21.47 -7.19
CA GLY A 716 -19.00 -20.77 -8.42
C GLY A 716 -19.49 -21.72 -9.51
N SER A 717 -18.87 -22.89 -9.65
CA SER A 717 -19.32 -23.92 -10.60
C SER A 717 -20.66 -24.57 -10.19
N ASP A 718 -20.94 -24.71 -8.89
CA ASP A 718 -22.25 -25.10 -8.36
C ASP A 718 -23.33 -24.04 -8.68
N LYS A 719 -22.98 -22.75 -8.58
CA LYS A 719 -23.85 -21.64 -9.01
C LYS A 719 -24.08 -21.64 -10.52
N LEU A 720 -23.05 -21.89 -11.33
CA LEU A 720 -23.15 -21.95 -12.79
C LEU A 720 -24.19 -22.97 -13.26
N VAL A 721 -24.27 -24.14 -12.61
CA VAL A 721 -25.30 -25.17 -12.86
C VAL A 721 -26.74 -24.67 -12.64
N THR A 722 -26.96 -23.66 -11.79
CA THR A 722 -28.31 -23.10 -11.56
C THR A 722 -28.80 -22.19 -12.70
N ILE A 723 -27.90 -21.74 -13.58
CA ILE A 723 -28.20 -20.77 -14.64
C ILE A 723 -28.90 -21.47 -15.82
N SER A 724 -30.24 -21.48 -15.80
CA SER A 724 -31.09 -22.20 -16.78
C SER A 724 -31.16 -21.59 -18.20
N LEU A 725 -30.19 -20.75 -18.53
CA LEU A 725 -29.92 -20.26 -19.89
C LEU A 725 -28.61 -20.85 -20.46
N VAL A 726 -27.75 -21.39 -19.57
CA VAL A 726 -26.59 -22.25 -19.85
C VAL A 726 -27.00 -23.73 -19.80
N THR A 727 -28.22 -24.03 -19.37
CA THR A 727 -28.86 -25.32 -19.62
C THR A 727 -29.58 -25.29 -20.97
N LYS A 728 -29.48 -26.41 -21.69
CA LYS A 728 -30.02 -26.66 -23.04
C LYS A 728 -31.37 -26.02 -23.38
N GLU A 729 -32.33 -26.09 -22.45
CA GLU A 729 -33.74 -25.79 -22.71
C GLU A 729 -34.03 -24.29 -22.99
N GLY A 730 -33.29 -23.38 -22.35
CA GLY A 730 -33.48 -21.93 -22.50
C GLY A 730 -32.83 -21.37 -23.77
N ALA A 731 -31.65 -21.89 -24.11
CA ALA A 731 -30.95 -21.59 -25.35
C ALA A 731 -31.75 -22.11 -26.56
N ASP A 732 -32.16 -23.39 -26.54
CA ASP A 732 -33.00 -24.00 -27.60
C ASP A 732 -34.26 -23.17 -27.85
N ALA A 733 -35.01 -22.76 -26.81
CA ALA A 733 -36.24 -21.99 -26.99
C ALA A 733 -36.01 -20.63 -27.67
N THR A 734 -34.93 -19.93 -27.31
CA THR A 734 -34.61 -18.59 -27.86
C THR A 734 -34.02 -18.68 -29.26
N PHE A 735 -33.14 -19.66 -29.51
CA PHE A 735 -32.56 -19.92 -30.82
C PHE A 735 -33.61 -20.37 -31.84
N ASN A 736 -34.49 -21.31 -31.46
CA ASN A 736 -35.61 -21.72 -32.31
C ASN A 736 -36.56 -20.56 -32.61
N ALA A 737 -36.76 -19.59 -31.70
CA ALA A 737 -37.53 -18.38 -32.00
C ALA A 737 -36.92 -17.59 -33.17
N GLY A 738 -35.59 -17.41 -33.14
CA GLY A 738 -34.81 -16.76 -34.19
C GLY A 738 -34.90 -17.53 -35.52
N GLU A 739 -34.63 -18.83 -35.51
CA GLU A 739 -34.69 -19.69 -36.70
C GLU A 739 -36.09 -19.78 -37.32
N ILE A 740 -37.16 -19.87 -36.52
CA ILE A 740 -38.54 -19.85 -37.03
C ILE A 740 -38.88 -18.50 -37.68
N ILE A 741 -38.45 -17.38 -37.08
CA ILE A 741 -38.63 -16.06 -37.69
C ILE A 741 -37.78 -15.94 -38.96
N TYR A 742 -36.53 -16.37 -38.95
CA TYR A 742 -35.62 -16.30 -40.10
C TYR A 742 -36.10 -17.16 -41.27
N ASP A 743 -36.47 -18.42 -41.04
CA ASP A 743 -36.99 -19.33 -42.05
C ASP A 743 -38.29 -18.80 -42.68
N VAL A 744 -39.15 -18.16 -41.89
CA VAL A 744 -40.39 -17.53 -42.39
C VAL A 744 -40.12 -16.22 -43.12
N VAL A 745 -39.20 -15.37 -42.65
CA VAL A 745 -38.76 -14.16 -43.37
C VAL A 745 -38.09 -14.54 -44.68
N ARG A 746 -37.31 -15.63 -44.71
CA ARG A 746 -36.71 -16.21 -45.92
C ARG A 746 -37.75 -16.79 -46.86
N ASP A 747 -38.76 -17.51 -46.38
CA ASP A 747 -39.86 -18.00 -47.22
C ASP A 747 -40.68 -16.85 -47.83
N ILE A 748 -40.97 -15.81 -47.04
CA ILE A 748 -41.60 -14.55 -47.48
C ILE A 748 -40.75 -13.86 -48.56
N TRP A 749 -39.43 -13.84 -48.37
CA TRP A 749 -38.46 -13.29 -49.30
C TRP A 749 -38.43 -14.10 -50.60
N ASP A 750 -38.07 -15.39 -50.56
CA ASP A 750 -37.91 -16.24 -51.73
C ASP A 750 -39.22 -16.47 -52.50
N SER A 751 -40.38 -16.44 -51.82
CA SER A 751 -41.70 -16.55 -52.46
C SER A 751 -42.08 -15.34 -53.34
N GLY A 752 -41.40 -14.19 -53.21
CA GLY A 752 -41.63 -13.01 -54.07
C GLY A 752 -43.07 -12.49 -53.99
N LEU A 753 -43.54 -12.24 -52.77
CA LEU A 753 -44.94 -11.91 -52.48
C LEU A 753 -45.40 -10.59 -53.15
N ASN A 754 -46.72 -10.46 -53.32
CA ASN A 754 -47.37 -9.26 -53.86
C ASN A 754 -48.01 -8.45 -52.71
N SER A 755 -48.37 -7.18 -52.90
CA SER A 755 -49.05 -6.36 -51.87
C SER A 755 -50.31 -7.03 -51.27
N GLY A 756 -50.41 -7.06 -49.94
CA GLY A 756 -51.55 -7.57 -49.15
C GLY A 756 -51.19 -8.60 -48.07
N ASP A 757 -52.23 -9.29 -47.56
CA ASP A 757 -52.14 -10.39 -46.59
C ASP A 757 -51.76 -11.73 -47.25
N HIS A 758 -50.83 -12.45 -46.63
CA HIS A 758 -50.38 -13.80 -47.01
C HIS A 758 -50.37 -14.72 -45.79
N SER A 759 -50.35 -16.03 -46.03
CA SER A 759 -50.11 -17.02 -44.98
C SER A 759 -49.47 -18.29 -45.53
N GLY A 760 -48.73 -18.98 -44.67
CA GLY A 760 -47.97 -20.17 -45.02
C GLY A 760 -47.59 -20.99 -43.79
N THR A 761 -46.58 -21.83 -43.97
CA THR A 761 -46.01 -22.72 -42.96
C THR A 761 -44.49 -22.61 -43.10
N ALA A 762 -43.77 -22.50 -41.99
CA ALA A 762 -42.31 -22.40 -42.01
C ALA A 762 -41.70 -23.63 -42.71
N PRO A 763 -40.90 -23.47 -43.79
CA PRO A 763 -40.33 -24.58 -44.56
C PRO A 763 -39.60 -25.65 -43.73
N ASN A 764 -38.80 -25.22 -42.74
CA ASN A 764 -38.05 -26.09 -41.84
C ASN A 764 -38.85 -26.47 -40.58
N PHE A 765 -39.81 -25.65 -40.16
CA PHE A 765 -40.61 -25.83 -38.93
C PHE A 765 -42.09 -26.10 -39.24
N PRO A 766 -42.45 -27.27 -39.80
CA PRO A 766 -43.76 -27.51 -40.44
C PRO A 766 -44.99 -27.47 -39.51
N ASP A 767 -44.79 -27.40 -38.19
CA ASP A 767 -45.86 -27.23 -37.21
C ASP A 767 -46.23 -25.76 -36.97
N TRP A 768 -45.36 -24.83 -37.37
CA TRP A 768 -45.56 -23.39 -37.23
C TRP A 768 -46.23 -22.80 -38.47
N THR A 769 -47.41 -22.20 -38.25
CA THR A 769 -48.14 -21.47 -39.30
C THR A 769 -47.90 -19.98 -39.15
N TYR A 770 -47.71 -19.28 -40.27
CA TYR A 770 -47.49 -17.84 -40.31
C TYR A 770 -48.58 -17.11 -41.08
N SER A 771 -48.79 -15.85 -40.72
CA SER A 771 -49.56 -14.87 -41.48
C SER A 771 -48.80 -13.56 -41.52
N TYR A 772 -48.66 -12.98 -42.71
CA TYR A 772 -47.80 -11.82 -42.96
C TYR A 772 -48.49 -10.81 -43.86
N ASN A 773 -48.46 -9.53 -43.49
CA ASN A 773 -48.97 -8.44 -44.31
C ASN A 773 -47.81 -7.62 -44.91
N THR A 774 -47.72 -7.57 -46.23
CA THR A 774 -46.65 -6.84 -46.97
C THR A 774 -46.83 -5.32 -47.01
N ASP A 775 -48.03 -4.80 -46.70
CA ASP A 775 -48.32 -3.37 -46.65
C ASP A 775 -48.03 -2.74 -45.26
N THR A 776 -47.97 -3.56 -44.19
CA THR A 776 -47.74 -3.12 -42.80
C THR A 776 -46.63 -3.88 -42.07
N TYR A 777 -45.94 -4.79 -42.76
CA TYR A 777 -44.89 -5.68 -42.24
C TYR A 777 -45.24 -6.42 -40.93
N ALA A 778 -46.53 -6.70 -40.71
CA ALA A 778 -47.01 -7.38 -39.52
C ALA A 778 -46.99 -8.90 -39.75
N LEU A 779 -46.34 -9.63 -38.84
CA LEU A 779 -46.16 -11.08 -38.85
C LEU A 779 -46.78 -11.69 -37.59
N SER A 780 -47.63 -12.70 -37.73
CA SER A 780 -48.08 -13.54 -36.61
C SER A 780 -47.77 -15.00 -36.90
N LEU A 781 -47.06 -15.63 -35.97
CA LEU A 781 -46.65 -17.04 -35.95
C LEU A 781 -47.44 -17.77 -34.87
N GLU A 782 -47.95 -18.96 -35.15
CA GLU A 782 -48.73 -19.77 -34.19
C GLU A 782 -48.43 -21.26 -34.41
N ASN A 783 -47.98 -21.95 -33.35
CA ASN A 783 -47.70 -23.38 -33.39
C ASN A 783 -49.01 -24.18 -33.37
N THR A 784 -49.22 -25.03 -34.37
CA THR A 784 -50.43 -25.85 -34.53
C THR A 784 -50.53 -27.02 -33.53
N LYS A 785 -49.48 -27.29 -32.76
CA LYS A 785 -49.44 -28.32 -31.70
C LYS A 785 -49.43 -27.78 -30.27
N GLY A 786 -48.97 -26.54 -30.07
CA GLY A 786 -48.78 -25.91 -28.76
C GLY A 786 -49.81 -24.82 -28.43
N ASN A 787 -49.49 -23.99 -27.43
CA ASN A 787 -50.14 -22.68 -27.20
C ASN A 787 -49.26 -21.51 -27.69
N GLU A 788 -48.15 -21.84 -28.36
CA GLU A 788 -47.04 -20.94 -28.62
C GLU A 788 -47.34 -19.99 -29.76
N LYS A 789 -46.93 -18.74 -29.59
CA LYS A 789 -47.28 -17.65 -30.48
C LYS A 789 -46.23 -16.56 -30.43
N LEU A 790 -45.69 -16.20 -31.58
CA LEU A 790 -44.86 -15.00 -31.77
C LEU A 790 -45.64 -13.99 -32.61
N SER A 791 -45.42 -12.70 -32.40
CA SER A 791 -46.04 -11.63 -33.16
C SER A 791 -45.07 -10.47 -33.33
N ALA A 792 -44.70 -10.19 -34.57
CA ALA A 792 -43.71 -9.19 -34.96
C ALA A 792 -44.33 -8.09 -35.83
N ASN A 793 -43.74 -6.91 -35.81
CA ASN A 793 -44.03 -5.79 -36.70
C ASN A 793 -42.72 -5.26 -37.27
N GLY A 794 -42.67 -4.99 -38.57
CA GLY A 794 -41.51 -4.41 -39.24
C GLY A 794 -41.70 -2.95 -39.67
N GLN A 795 -40.60 -2.28 -39.99
CA GLN A 795 -40.59 -1.03 -40.75
C GLN A 795 -39.28 -0.88 -41.55
N VAL A 796 -39.33 -0.06 -42.61
CA VAL A 796 -38.18 0.25 -43.46
C VAL A 796 -37.86 1.73 -43.34
N ASN A 797 -36.69 2.03 -42.78
CA ASN A 797 -36.18 3.39 -42.63
C ASN A 797 -35.21 3.70 -43.79
N SER A 798 -35.74 4.37 -44.81
CA SER A 798 -35.00 4.72 -46.03
C SER A 798 -33.92 5.78 -45.78
N GLY A 799 -32.67 5.48 -46.14
CA GLY A 799 -31.52 6.35 -45.96
C GLY A 799 -30.50 6.31 -47.10
N ALA A 800 -29.28 6.76 -46.79
CA ALA A 800 -28.09 6.47 -47.60
C ALA A 800 -27.48 5.12 -47.22
N GLN A 801 -27.48 4.83 -45.91
CA GLN A 801 -27.55 3.50 -45.34
C GLN A 801 -28.99 3.37 -44.83
N SER A 802 -29.78 2.48 -45.43
CA SER A 802 -31.14 2.17 -44.99
C SER A 802 -31.13 1.13 -43.88
N LYS A 803 -32.23 1.06 -43.12
CA LYS A 803 -32.37 0.09 -42.02
C LYS A 803 -33.71 -0.64 -42.14
N ILE A 804 -33.68 -1.96 -42.07
CA ILE A 804 -34.88 -2.78 -41.88
C ILE A 804 -34.94 -3.09 -40.39
N LEU A 805 -36.04 -2.71 -39.75
CA LEU A 805 -36.24 -2.92 -38.32
C LEU A 805 -37.41 -3.87 -38.11
N PHE A 806 -37.27 -4.80 -37.19
CA PHE A 806 -38.35 -5.63 -36.68
C PHE A 806 -38.41 -5.52 -35.16
N THR A 807 -39.62 -5.60 -34.61
CA THR A 807 -39.86 -5.77 -33.17
C THR A 807 -40.87 -6.89 -32.96
N TRP A 808 -40.73 -7.68 -31.89
CA TRP A 808 -41.64 -8.80 -31.62
C TRP A 808 -41.94 -8.99 -30.14
N SER A 809 -42.99 -9.76 -29.89
CA SER A 809 -43.32 -10.29 -28.57
C SER A 809 -44.09 -11.60 -28.71
N GLY A 810 -44.11 -12.43 -27.68
CA GLY A 810 -44.80 -13.71 -27.73
C GLY A 810 -44.45 -14.64 -26.58
N TYR A 811 -44.90 -15.88 -26.72
CA TYR A 811 -44.65 -16.96 -25.77
C TYR A 811 -44.27 -18.23 -26.54
N MET A 812 -43.21 -18.89 -26.09
CA MET A 812 -42.76 -20.21 -26.57
C MET A 812 -42.72 -21.21 -25.41
N THR A 813 -42.61 -22.50 -25.73
CA THR A 813 -42.57 -23.57 -24.74
C THR A 813 -41.30 -24.40 -24.94
N ALA A 814 -40.40 -24.37 -23.97
CA ALA A 814 -39.21 -25.23 -23.95
C ALA A 814 -39.60 -26.72 -23.79
N ASP A 815 -38.68 -27.64 -24.09
CA ASP A 815 -38.97 -29.09 -24.09
C ASP A 815 -39.39 -29.66 -22.72
N SER A 816 -39.04 -29.00 -21.61
CA SER A 816 -39.56 -29.28 -20.25
C SER A 816 -41.02 -28.87 -20.02
N GLY A 817 -41.59 -28.07 -20.92
CA GLY A 817 -42.91 -27.47 -20.79
C GLY A 817 -42.92 -26.06 -20.17
N GLN A 818 -41.76 -25.46 -19.93
CA GLN A 818 -41.61 -24.10 -19.38
C GLN A 818 -41.98 -23.02 -20.42
N THR A 819 -42.74 -22.01 -20.00
CA THR A 819 -43.15 -20.87 -20.83
C THR A 819 -42.06 -19.80 -20.84
N VAL A 820 -41.50 -19.53 -22.01
CA VAL A 820 -40.58 -18.41 -22.26
C VAL A 820 -41.36 -17.24 -22.85
N ALA A 821 -41.32 -16.08 -22.21
CA ALA A 821 -41.95 -14.85 -22.69
C ALA A 821 -40.92 -13.91 -23.31
N ILE A 822 -41.17 -13.50 -24.55
CA ILE A 822 -40.42 -12.42 -25.22
C ILE A 822 -41.31 -11.18 -25.19
N THR A 823 -40.82 -10.08 -24.63
CA THR A 823 -41.69 -8.93 -24.27
C THR A 823 -41.42 -7.67 -25.09
N SER A 824 -42.43 -6.79 -25.06
CA SER A 824 -42.43 -5.41 -25.59
C SER A 824 -42.18 -5.22 -27.10
N PRO A 825 -43.26 -5.06 -27.91
CA PRO A 825 -43.16 -4.71 -29.32
C PRO A 825 -43.29 -3.19 -29.56
N ASP A 826 -42.20 -2.41 -29.41
CA ASP A 826 -42.18 -0.96 -29.71
C ASP A 826 -41.16 -0.60 -30.82
N LEU A 827 -41.69 -0.33 -32.02
CA LEU A 827 -40.92 0.10 -33.20
C LEU A 827 -40.19 1.45 -33.01
N ALA A 828 -40.70 2.35 -32.16
CA ALA A 828 -40.06 3.65 -31.91
C ALA A 828 -38.89 3.52 -30.91
N GLU A 829 -38.93 2.52 -30.03
CA GLU A 829 -37.80 2.13 -29.19
C GLU A 829 -36.70 1.49 -30.06
N CYS A 830 -37.07 0.52 -30.90
CA CYS A 830 -36.14 -0.09 -31.87
C CYS A 830 -35.55 0.93 -32.86
N GLU A 831 -36.31 1.95 -33.28
CA GLU A 831 -35.79 3.05 -34.12
C GLU A 831 -34.69 3.86 -33.43
N ARG A 832 -34.85 4.17 -32.13
CA ARG A 832 -33.85 4.90 -31.34
C ARG A 832 -32.58 4.07 -31.13
N TRP A 833 -32.74 2.77 -30.92
CA TRP A 833 -31.62 1.83 -30.77
C TRP A 833 -30.89 1.59 -32.10
N ALA A 834 -31.63 1.47 -33.21
CA ALA A 834 -31.08 1.33 -34.56
C ALA A 834 -30.25 2.52 -35.05
N ILE A 835 -30.29 3.67 -34.36
CA ILE A 835 -29.44 4.84 -34.62
C ILE A 835 -28.43 5.09 -33.49
N ASP A 836 -28.23 4.09 -32.63
CA ASP A 836 -27.33 4.11 -31.46
C ASP A 836 -27.58 5.35 -30.55
N ALA A 837 -28.86 5.73 -30.37
CA ALA A 837 -29.31 6.84 -29.53
C ALA A 837 -29.95 6.40 -28.19
N ILE A 838 -29.90 5.10 -27.92
CA ILE A 838 -30.02 4.41 -26.62
C ILE A 838 -29.17 3.15 -26.72
N ASP A 839 -28.60 2.71 -25.61
CA ASP A 839 -27.70 1.55 -25.58
C ASP A 839 -28.51 0.24 -25.48
N MET A 840 -29.52 0.22 -24.60
CA MET A 840 -30.48 -0.88 -24.44
C MET A 840 -31.91 -0.40 -24.79
N PRO A 841 -32.65 -1.09 -25.67
CA PRO A 841 -34.06 -0.84 -25.90
C PRO A 841 -34.93 -1.58 -24.88
N ASN A 842 -35.97 -0.93 -24.36
CA ASN A 842 -37.04 -1.61 -23.60
C ASN A 842 -38.06 -2.30 -24.56
N ALA A 843 -37.54 -2.89 -25.65
CA ALA A 843 -38.28 -3.61 -26.67
C ALA A 843 -37.40 -4.70 -27.29
N SER A 844 -37.98 -5.83 -27.69
CA SER A 844 -37.24 -6.84 -28.46
C SER A 844 -37.15 -6.38 -29.93
N CYS A 845 -35.94 -6.31 -30.48
CA CYS A 845 -35.60 -5.58 -31.71
C CYS A 845 -34.56 -6.32 -32.56
N SER A 846 -34.74 -6.36 -33.90
CA SER A 846 -33.67 -6.68 -34.86
C SER A 846 -33.54 -5.54 -35.86
N VAL A 847 -32.30 -5.27 -36.27
CA VAL A 847 -31.93 -4.20 -37.19
C VAL A 847 -30.94 -4.74 -38.20
N LEU A 848 -31.33 -4.77 -39.48
CA LEU A 848 -30.43 -5.06 -40.60
C LEU A 848 -30.03 -3.74 -41.27
N TYR A 849 -28.73 -3.52 -41.42
CA TYR A 849 -28.13 -2.32 -41.99
C TYR A 849 -27.83 -2.59 -43.47
N VAL A 850 -28.49 -1.86 -44.37
CA VAL A 850 -28.46 -2.09 -45.82
C VAL A 850 -27.74 -0.92 -46.50
N GLU A 851 -26.69 -1.23 -47.27
CA GLU A 851 -25.85 -0.25 -47.97
C GLU A 851 -26.51 0.25 -49.27
N GLY A 852 -27.63 0.94 -49.10
CA GLY A 852 -28.44 1.44 -50.19
C GLY A 852 -29.68 2.20 -49.73
N SER A 853 -30.53 2.56 -50.70
CA SER A 853 -31.72 3.38 -50.50
C SER A 853 -33.00 2.63 -50.85
N ILE A 854 -33.30 1.58 -50.07
CA ILE A 854 -34.54 0.80 -50.18
C ILE A 854 -35.80 1.61 -49.78
N GLN A 855 -36.95 1.28 -50.37
CA GLN A 855 -38.28 1.81 -50.02
C GLN A 855 -39.17 0.76 -49.37
N THR A 856 -39.03 -0.52 -49.75
CA THR A 856 -39.66 -1.67 -49.09
C THR A 856 -38.63 -2.75 -48.76
N VAL A 857 -39.04 -3.80 -48.03
CA VAL A 857 -38.16 -4.93 -47.68
C VAL A 857 -37.66 -5.63 -48.94
N GLU A 858 -38.50 -5.76 -49.96
CA GLU A 858 -38.21 -6.47 -51.20
C GLU A 858 -37.13 -5.80 -52.06
N ASP A 859 -36.92 -4.48 -51.92
CA ASP A 859 -35.85 -3.74 -52.62
C ASP A 859 -34.45 -4.16 -52.13
N ALA A 860 -34.32 -4.70 -50.90
CA ALA A 860 -33.04 -5.03 -50.28
C ALA A 860 -32.33 -6.24 -50.90
N ARG A 861 -32.92 -6.90 -51.90
CA ARG A 861 -32.26 -7.94 -52.72
C ARG A 861 -31.16 -7.41 -53.63
N ASP A 862 -31.24 -6.13 -53.99
CA ASP A 862 -30.32 -5.47 -54.93
C ASP A 862 -29.20 -4.70 -54.19
N PHE A 863 -29.01 -4.92 -52.88
CA PHE A 863 -28.07 -4.20 -52.02
C PHE A 863 -27.39 -5.12 -50.99
N ASP A 864 -26.18 -4.74 -50.58
CA ASP A 864 -25.39 -5.45 -49.57
C ASP A 864 -25.86 -5.15 -48.14
N ILE A 865 -25.77 -6.13 -47.23
CA ILE A 865 -26.06 -5.97 -45.80
C ILE A 865 -24.73 -5.85 -45.04
N SER A 866 -24.48 -4.71 -44.39
CA SER A 866 -23.20 -4.44 -43.72
C SER A 866 -23.13 -4.88 -42.26
N ARG A 867 -24.28 -5.02 -41.58
CA ARG A 867 -24.37 -5.40 -40.17
C ARG A 867 -25.77 -5.91 -39.80
N GLY A 868 -25.84 -6.82 -38.83
CA GLY A 868 -27.04 -7.13 -38.08
C GLY A 868 -26.86 -6.78 -36.59
N LYS A 869 -27.89 -6.23 -35.96
CA LYS A 869 -28.01 -6.17 -34.48
C LYS A 869 -29.33 -6.78 -34.05
N THR A 870 -29.34 -7.57 -32.97
CA THR A 870 -30.55 -8.15 -32.36
C THR A 870 -30.52 -7.96 -30.85
N PHE A 871 -31.68 -7.72 -30.24
CA PHE A 871 -31.87 -7.59 -28.80
C PHE A 871 -33.21 -8.23 -28.42
N ASN A 872 -33.26 -9.03 -27.35
CA ASN A 872 -34.51 -9.59 -26.81
C ASN A 872 -34.61 -9.29 -25.31
N LEU A 873 -35.80 -8.90 -24.86
CA LEU A 873 -36.17 -8.95 -23.44
C LEU A 873 -36.83 -10.31 -23.17
N VAL A 874 -36.18 -11.14 -22.35
CA VAL A 874 -36.56 -12.54 -22.12
C VAL A 874 -36.88 -12.77 -20.64
N GLU A 875 -38.09 -13.27 -20.36
CA GLU A 875 -38.59 -13.62 -19.03
C GLU A 875 -39.11 -15.06 -19.03
N PHE A 876 -38.62 -15.90 -18.12
CA PHE A 876 -39.07 -17.29 -18.00
C PHE A 876 -40.15 -17.41 -16.91
N VAL A 877 -41.37 -17.79 -17.31
CA VAL A 877 -42.59 -17.43 -16.55
C VAL A 877 -43.05 -18.49 -15.53
N ASP A 878 -42.87 -19.79 -15.80
CA ASP A 878 -43.48 -20.86 -14.98
C ASP A 878 -42.66 -22.17 -14.82
N GLY A 879 -41.33 -22.08 -14.95
CA GLY A 879 -40.41 -23.21 -14.69
C GLY A 879 -39.66 -23.13 -13.34
N PRO A 880 -38.75 -24.08 -13.08
CA PRO A 880 -38.11 -24.24 -11.77
C PRO A 880 -37.10 -23.14 -11.40
N TYR A 881 -36.41 -22.56 -12.37
CA TYR A 881 -35.38 -21.52 -12.17
C TYR A 881 -35.76 -20.27 -12.98
N GLY A 882 -36.25 -19.23 -12.31
CA GLY A 882 -36.77 -18.05 -12.99
C GLY A 882 -35.66 -17.12 -13.47
N PHE A 883 -35.48 -17.02 -14.80
CA PHE A 883 -34.59 -16.04 -15.43
C PHE A 883 -35.34 -14.75 -15.79
N ASN A 884 -34.70 -13.61 -15.54
CA ASN A 884 -35.07 -12.30 -16.09
C ASN A 884 -33.82 -11.56 -16.57
N GLY A 885 -33.82 -11.15 -17.83
CA GLY A 885 -32.68 -10.45 -18.43
C GLY A 885 -32.87 -10.17 -19.91
N HIS A 886 -31.75 -10.00 -20.60
CA HIS A 886 -31.72 -9.73 -22.03
C HIS A 886 -30.68 -10.56 -22.77
N PHE A 887 -30.96 -10.75 -24.06
CA PHE A 887 -30.04 -11.26 -25.07
C PHE A 887 -29.70 -10.11 -25.99
N TYR A 888 -28.42 -9.94 -26.34
CA TYR A 888 -27.92 -9.08 -27.40
C TYR A 888 -27.12 -9.93 -28.39
N SER A 889 -27.18 -9.60 -29.68
CA SER A 889 -26.16 -10.06 -30.63
C SER A 889 -25.87 -9.03 -31.72
N GLU A 890 -24.63 -9.04 -32.18
CA GLU A 890 -24.14 -8.22 -33.28
C GLU A 890 -23.41 -9.10 -34.30
N LEU A 891 -23.93 -9.11 -35.53
CA LEU A 891 -23.38 -9.89 -36.64
C LEU A 891 -22.69 -8.94 -37.62
N THR A 892 -21.43 -9.27 -37.92
CA THR A 892 -20.57 -8.57 -38.89
C THR A 892 -19.85 -9.61 -39.76
N ALA A 893 -19.17 -9.17 -40.82
CA ALA A 893 -18.28 -10.04 -41.59
C ALA A 893 -16.98 -9.31 -41.94
N VAL A 894 -15.92 -10.09 -42.18
CA VAL A 894 -14.63 -9.61 -42.66
C VAL A 894 -14.13 -10.42 -43.86
N ASP A 895 -13.35 -9.78 -44.72
CA ASP A 895 -12.64 -10.46 -45.79
C ASP A 895 -11.41 -11.25 -45.27
N GLN A 896 -10.80 -12.05 -46.15
CA GLN A 896 -9.56 -12.80 -45.89
C GLN A 896 -8.33 -11.90 -45.57
N GLN A 897 -8.50 -10.59 -45.40
CA GLN A 897 -7.49 -9.63 -44.98
C GLN A 897 -7.90 -8.84 -43.70
N GLY A 898 -9.05 -9.16 -43.09
CA GLY A 898 -9.57 -8.52 -41.88
C GLY A 898 -10.29 -7.19 -42.12
N ASN A 899 -10.62 -6.83 -43.36
CA ASN A 899 -11.41 -5.62 -43.65
C ASN A 899 -12.92 -5.94 -43.54
N PRO A 900 -13.77 -5.01 -43.07
CA PRO A 900 -15.22 -5.21 -43.04
C PRO A 900 -15.79 -5.54 -44.42
N SER A 901 -16.63 -6.56 -44.47
CA SER A 901 -17.30 -7.10 -45.66
C SER A 901 -18.81 -7.25 -45.41
N PRO A 902 -19.66 -7.36 -46.44
CA PRO A 902 -21.07 -7.68 -46.25
C PRO A 902 -21.29 -9.05 -45.59
N LEU A 903 -22.41 -9.20 -44.89
CA LEU A 903 -22.94 -10.49 -44.44
C LEU A 903 -23.47 -11.30 -45.64
N PHE A 904 -23.50 -12.63 -45.50
CA PHE A 904 -24.11 -13.58 -46.44
C PHE A 904 -23.49 -13.58 -47.86
N VAL A 905 -22.17 -13.42 -47.97
CA VAL A 905 -21.43 -13.50 -49.25
C VAL A 905 -20.34 -14.58 -49.23
N ASP A 906 -19.95 -15.07 -50.40
CA ASP A 906 -18.84 -16.03 -50.56
C ASP A 906 -17.48 -15.40 -50.15
N ASP A 907 -16.51 -16.22 -49.74
CA ASP A 907 -15.12 -15.85 -49.40
C ASP A 907 -14.93 -14.90 -48.17
N THR A 908 -15.91 -14.80 -47.24
CA THR A 908 -15.82 -14.02 -45.99
C THR A 908 -15.90 -14.86 -44.71
N THR A 909 -15.29 -14.36 -43.63
CA THR A 909 -15.54 -14.83 -42.25
C THR A 909 -16.68 -14.01 -41.65
N GLU A 910 -17.76 -14.66 -41.24
CA GLU A 910 -18.83 -14.03 -40.45
C GLU A 910 -18.48 -14.12 -38.95
N LEU A 911 -18.76 -13.05 -38.22
CA LEU A 911 -18.46 -12.88 -36.79
C LEU A 911 -19.74 -12.48 -36.07
N ALA A 912 -20.17 -13.28 -35.10
CA ALA A 912 -21.34 -13.04 -34.27
C ALA A 912 -20.93 -12.97 -32.81
N SER A 913 -20.94 -11.75 -32.24
CA SER A 913 -20.77 -11.54 -30.81
C SER A 913 -22.15 -11.57 -30.15
N ILE A 914 -22.32 -12.37 -29.09
CA ILE A 914 -23.61 -12.65 -28.44
C ILE A 914 -23.45 -12.51 -26.92
N GLU A 915 -24.22 -11.63 -26.30
CA GLU A 915 -24.26 -11.43 -24.85
C GLU A 915 -25.63 -11.85 -24.30
N LEU A 916 -25.66 -12.63 -23.22
CA LEU A 916 -26.86 -12.96 -22.46
C LEU A 916 -26.62 -12.57 -21.00
N LYS A 917 -27.35 -11.57 -20.52
CA LYS A 917 -27.13 -10.95 -19.20
C LYS A 917 -28.42 -10.85 -18.40
N GLY A 918 -28.41 -11.34 -17.16
CA GLY A 918 -29.59 -11.34 -16.30
C GLY A 918 -29.37 -11.95 -14.92
N ASP A 919 -30.48 -12.19 -14.22
CA ASP A 919 -30.51 -12.87 -12.92
C ASP A 919 -31.24 -14.22 -13.04
N THR A 920 -30.71 -15.25 -12.37
CA THR A 920 -31.41 -16.52 -12.10
C THR A 920 -31.32 -16.85 -10.61
N GLU A 921 -32.46 -16.85 -9.93
CA GLU A 921 -32.60 -17.12 -8.48
C GLU A 921 -31.70 -16.27 -7.55
N GLY A 922 -31.26 -15.08 -7.97
CA GLY A 922 -30.31 -14.23 -7.23
C GLY A 922 -28.84 -14.44 -7.62
N THR A 923 -28.55 -15.30 -8.59
CA THR A 923 -27.25 -15.38 -9.27
C THR A 923 -27.30 -14.45 -10.49
N ALA A 924 -26.58 -13.33 -10.43
CA ALA A 924 -26.44 -12.41 -11.55
C ALA A 924 -25.27 -12.86 -12.44
N PHE A 925 -25.45 -12.88 -13.75
CA PHE A 925 -24.45 -13.42 -14.67
C PHE A 925 -24.44 -12.71 -16.03
N THR A 926 -23.31 -12.87 -16.71
CA THR A 926 -23.09 -12.49 -18.10
C THR A 926 -22.47 -13.67 -18.84
N ALA A 927 -23.20 -14.25 -19.78
CA ALA A 927 -22.67 -15.23 -20.73
C ALA A 927 -22.38 -14.52 -22.06
N HIS A 928 -21.14 -14.64 -22.54
CA HIS A 928 -20.66 -14.01 -23.76
C HIS A 928 -20.11 -15.07 -24.71
N PHE A 929 -20.54 -15.03 -25.97
CA PHE A 929 -20.13 -15.96 -27.02
C PHE A 929 -19.64 -15.16 -28.21
N ASP A 930 -18.35 -15.25 -28.52
CA ASP A 930 -17.80 -14.72 -29.77
C ASP A 930 -17.68 -15.88 -30.76
N ILE A 931 -18.65 -15.98 -31.67
CA ILE A 931 -18.77 -17.07 -32.64
C ILE A 931 -18.20 -16.64 -33.99
N ARG A 932 -17.37 -17.52 -34.57
CA ARG A 932 -16.75 -17.38 -35.90
C ARG A 932 -17.32 -18.42 -36.86
N ASN A 933 -17.66 -17.98 -38.07
CA ASN A 933 -18.08 -18.84 -39.18
C ASN A 933 -17.18 -18.56 -40.40
N GLU A 934 -16.40 -19.54 -40.85
CA GLU A 934 -15.46 -19.42 -41.97
C GLU A 934 -15.33 -20.74 -42.74
N ASP A 935 -15.39 -20.66 -44.07
CA ASP A 935 -15.28 -21.81 -44.96
C ASP A 935 -13.98 -22.61 -44.73
N ASN A 936 -14.10 -23.80 -44.14
CA ASN A 936 -13.00 -24.75 -43.86
C ASN A 936 -12.00 -24.30 -42.76
N ASN A 937 -12.47 -23.57 -41.74
CA ASN A 937 -11.70 -23.31 -40.52
C ASN A 937 -12.37 -24.00 -39.31
N ASP A 938 -11.60 -24.74 -38.53
CA ASP A 938 -12.10 -25.52 -37.38
C ASP A 938 -12.23 -24.67 -36.09
N ASP A 939 -11.87 -23.38 -36.12
CA ASP A 939 -11.95 -22.42 -35.00
C ASP A 939 -13.29 -21.68 -35.01
N LEU A 940 -14.17 -22.01 -34.06
CA LEU A 940 -15.50 -21.40 -33.90
C LEU A 940 -15.53 -20.25 -32.88
N GLY A 941 -14.41 -19.97 -32.18
CA GLY A 941 -14.30 -18.86 -31.23
C GLY A 941 -14.37 -19.26 -29.75
N MET A 942 -15.13 -18.52 -28.94
CA MET A 942 -15.06 -18.59 -27.46
C MET A 942 -16.45 -18.52 -26.79
N ALA A 943 -16.62 -19.21 -25.66
CA ALA A 943 -17.80 -19.18 -24.79
C ALA A 943 -17.39 -18.93 -23.33
N LYS A 944 -17.76 -17.75 -22.81
CA LYS A 944 -17.36 -17.27 -21.49
C LYS A 944 -18.58 -16.95 -20.62
N VAL A 945 -18.69 -17.55 -19.44
CA VAL A 945 -19.75 -17.24 -18.45
C VAL A 945 -19.12 -16.65 -17.20
N SER A 946 -19.49 -15.42 -16.89
CA SER A 946 -19.07 -14.69 -15.68
C SER A 946 -20.23 -14.61 -14.69
N ILE A 947 -19.98 -14.81 -13.40
CA ILE A 947 -20.99 -14.60 -12.35
C ILE A 947 -20.73 -13.23 -11.70
N ASP A 948 -21.38 -12.21 -12.25
CA ASP A 948 -21.30 -10.78 -11.88
C ASP A 948 -21.39 -10.50 -10.37
N ASN A 949 -22.03 -11.38 -9.59
CA ASN A 949 -22.19 -11.21 -8.13
C ASN A 949 -21.51 -12.29 -7.26
N PHE A 950 -20.47 -12.95 -7.77
CA PHE A 950 -19.71 -13.96 -7.01
C PHE A 950 -18.21 -13.95 -7.33
N ASN A 951 -17.42 -13.24 -6.50
CA ASN A 951 -15.94 -13.28 -6.45
C ASN A 951 -15.22 -13.12 -7.80
N GLY A 952 -15.82 -12.44 -8.78
CA GLY A 952 -15.33 -12.37 -10.15
C GLY A 952 -15.11 -13.74 -10.80
N TYR A 953 -15.97 -14.74 -10.49
CA TYR A 953 -15.90 -16.07 -11.08
C TYR A 953 -16.14 -16.01 -12.60
N VAL A 954 -15.26 -16.67 -13.34
CA VAL A 954 -15.31 -16.83 -14.79
C VAL A 954 -15.10 -18.30 -15.13
N PHE A 955 -15.96 -18.81 -16.01
CA PHE A 955 -15.80 -20.08 -16.72
C PHE A 955 -15.61 -19.73 -18.20
N ASP A 956 -14.54 -20.19 -18.85
CA ASP A 956 -14.19 -19.84 -20.23
C ASP A 956 -13.81 -21.10 -21.03
N VAL A 957 -14.31 -21.25 -22.25
CA VAL A 957 -14.12 -22.44 -23.12
C VAL A 957 -13.95 -22.01 -24.58
N SER A 958 -12.91 -22.53 -25.25
CA SER A 958 -12.72 -22.37 -26.69
C SER A 958 -13.60 -23.34 -27.49
N LEU A 959 -14.24 -22.82 -28.53
CA LEU A 959 -15.18 -23.53 -29.41
C LEU A 959 -14.46 -24.03 -30.68
N ILE A 960 -14.56 -25.32 -31.00
CA ILE A 960 -13.79 -25.97 -32.09
C ILE A 960 -14.69 -26.96 -32.86
N ASP A 961 -14.71 -26.90 -34.20
CA ASP A 961 -15.47 -27.78 -35.11
C ASP A 961 -14.74 -29.12 -35.41
N GLY A 962 -13.98 -29.65 -34.44
CA GLY A 962 -12.99 -30.72 -34.64
C GLY A 962 -13.33 -32.08 -34.04
N GLU A 963 -12.61 -33.14 -34.43
CA GLU A 963 -12.63 -34.45 -33.73
C GLU A 963 -11.85 -34.39 -32.39
N GLY A 964 -12.33 -33.59 -31.43
CA GLY A 964 -11.75 -33.46 -30.08
C GLY A 964 -12.72 -32.77 -29.09
N PRO A 965 -12.51 -32.92 -27.77
CA PRO A 965 -13.32 -32.24 -26.78
C PRO A 965 -13.01 -30.74 -26.76
N LEU A 966 -14.01 -29.91 -26.44
CA LEU A 966 -13.77 -28.50 -26.09
C LEU A 966 -12.89 -28.39 -24.83
N LEU A 967 -12.07 -27.33 -24.77
CA LEU A 967 -11.11 -27.08 -23.69
C LEU A 967 -11.21 -25.64 -23.19
N GLY A 968 -10.86 -25.41 -21.93
CA GLY A 968 -10.96 -24.09 -21.30
C GLY A 968 -10.42 -24.06 -19.87
N ASP A 969 -10.84 -23.07 -19.09
CA ASP A 969 -10.57 -23.01 -17.65
C ASP A 969 -11.62 -22.26 -16.82
N VAL A 970 -11.45 -22.36 -15.51
CA VAL A 970 -12.20 -21.60 -14.52
C VAL A 970 -11.24 -20.76 -13.70
N SER A 971 -11.58 -19.49 -13.53
CA SER A 971 -10.84 -18.51 -12.72
C SER A 971 -11.77 -17.74 -11.76
N ILE A 972 -11.18 -17.14 -10.74
CA ILE A 972 -11.84 -16.26 -9.77
C ILE A 972 -10.98 -15.01 -9.59
N ASN A 973 -11.60 -13.85 -9.43
CA ASN A 973 -10.89 -12.58 -9.30
C ASN A 973 -10.71 -12.14 -7.83
N ASN A 974 -11.59 -12.61 -6.93
CA ASN A 974 -11.57 -12.31 -5.48
C ASN A 974 -11.38 -10.81 -5.15
N ASP A 975 -11.95 -9.93 -5.97
CA ASP A 975 -11.84 -8.47 -5.89
C ASP A 975 -10.40 -7.88 -6.04
N THR A 976 -9.43 -8.68 -6.48
CA THR A 976 -8.06 -8.24 -6.87
C THR A 976 -7.98 -7.83 -8.35
N ASN A 977 -6.86 -7.26 -8.81
CA ASN A 977 -6.69 -6.92 -10.23
C ASN A 977 -6.28 -8.09 -11.16
N GLN A 978 -6.08 -9.32 -10.66
CA GLN A 978 -5.66 -10.47 -11.51
C GLN A 978 -6.52 -11.75 -11.30
N PRO A 979 -7.04 -12.38 -12.37
CA PRO A 979 -7.87 -13.57 -12.27
C PRO A 979 -7.04 -14.83 -11.96
N VAL A 980 -7.25 -15.40 -10.77
CA VAL A 980 -6.60 -16.63 -10.30
C VAL A 980 -7.29 -17.84 -10.92
N LYS A 981 -6.56 -18.60 -11.74
CA LYS A 981 -7.04 -19.88 -12.31
C LYS A 981 -7.16 -20.96 -11.22
N VAL A 982 -8.33 -21.60 -11.17
CA VAL A 982 -8.69 -22.62 -10.15
C VAL A 982 -8.96 -24.02 -10.71
N GLY A 983 -9.10 -24.17 -12.03
CA GLY A 983 -9.15 -25.49 -12.67
C GLY A 983 -9.13 -25.43 -14.20
N ASP A 984 -8.74 -26.53 -14.85
CA ASP A 984 -8.85 -26.72 -16.30
C ASP A 984 -10.22 -27.33 -16.65
N VAL A 985 -10.76 -26.99 -17.83
CA VAL A 985 -12.05 -27.50 -18.33
C VAL A 985 -11.83 -28.41 -19.53
N GLU A 986 -12.49 -29.58 -19.55
CA GLU A 986 -12.56 -30.51 -20.69
C GLU A 986 -14.00 -30.99 -20.91
N GLU A 987 -14.48 -30.95 -22.16
CA GLU A 987 -15.79 -31.50 -22.52
C GLU A 987 -15.89 -33.01 -22.29
N VAL A 988 -17.05 -33.47 -21.80
CA VAL A 988 -17.41 -34.88 -21.66
C VAL A 988 -18.79 -35.15 -22.29
N THR A 989 -19.08 -36.42 -22.58
CA THR A 989 -20.25 -36.92 -23.34
C THR A 989 -21.62 -36.24 -23.06
N ASN A 990 -21.84 -35.69 -21.86
CA ASN A 990 -23.03 -34.89 -21.53
C ASN A 990 -22.62 -33.76 -20.54
N GLY A 991 -21.74 -32.83 -20.92
CA GLY A 991 -21.37 -31.66 -20.11
C GLY A 991 -19.86 -31.43 -20.01
N PHE A 992 -19.37 -30.89 -18.89
CA PHE A 992 -17.96 -30.52 -18.71
C PHE A 992 -17.33 -31.15 -17.47
N ARG A 993 -16.08 -31.59 -17.58
CA ARG A 993 -15.22 -31.94 -16.45
C ARG A 993 -14.36 -30.73 -16.08
N ILE A 994 -14.36 -30.34 -14.81
CA ILE A 994 -13.39 -29.39 -14.28
C ILE A 994 -12.36 -30.19 -13.48
N ASP A 995 -11.10 -30.10 -13.89
CA ASP A 995 -9.94 -30.62 -13.16
C ASP A 995 -9.32 -29.48 -12.34
N TYR A 996 -9.70 -29.41 -11.06
CA TYR A 996 -9.27 -28.34 -10.16
C TYR A 996 -7.78 -28.44 -9.81
N ILE A 997 -7.15 -27.29 -9.54
CA ILE A 997 -5.70 -27.17 -9.22
C ILE A 997 -5.26 -28.01 -8.01
N ASN A 998 -6.19 -28.41 -7.13
CA ASN A 998 -5.92 -29.34 -6.02
C ASN A 998 -5.80 -30.83 -6.46
N GLY A 999 -5.94 -31.13 -7.75
CA GLY A 999 -5.87 -32.47 -8.33
C GLY A 999 -7.19 -33.24 -8.30
N GLU A 1000 -8.34 -32.57 -8.25
CA GLU A 1000 -9.67 -33.20 -8.20
C GLU A 1000 -10.51 -32.89 -9.44
N SER A 1001 -10.92 -33.95 -10.14
CA SER A 1001 -11.89 -33.91 -11.24
C SER A 1001 -13.34 -33.93 -10.75
N ILE A 1002 -14.18 -33.03 -11.25
CA ILE A 1002 -15.65 -33.08 -11.07
C ILE A 1002 -16.33 -32.96 -12.44
N GLU A 1003 -17.26 -33.87 -12.73
CA GLU A 1003 -18.10 -33.83 -13.94
C GLU A 1003 -19.42 -33.08 -13.65
N TYR A 1004 -19.63 -31.96 -14.34
CA TYR A 1004 -20.82 -31.11 -14.29
C TYR A 1004 -21.69 -31.40 -15.52
N THR A 1005 -22.73 -32.21 -15.35
CA THR A 1005 -23.52 -32.76 -16.48
C THR A 1005 -24.63 -31.86 -17.01
N ASP A 1006 -24.82 -30.71 -16.38
CA ASP A 1006 -25.99 -29.84 -16.61
C ASP A 1006 -25.60 -28.54 -17.38
N ILE A 1007 -24.31 -28.36 -17.68
CA ILE A 1007 -23.74 -27.25 -18.46
C ILE A 1007 -23.56 -27.73 -19.92
N ASP A 1008 -24.26 -27.13 -20.88
CA ASP A 1008 -24.16 -27.48 -22.32
C ASP A 1008 -24.41 -26.23 -23.19
N PHE A 1009 -23.41 -25.84 -23.98
CA PHE A 1009 -23.48 -24.66 -24.86
C PHE A 1009 -23.90 -24.98 -26.31
N LEU A 1010 -23.91 -26.25 -26.72
CA LEU A 1010 -24.11 -26.66 -28.12
C LEU A 1010 -25.39 -27.48 -28.32
N GLY A 1011 -26.00 -28.00 -27.26
CA GLY A 1011 -27.30 -28.69 -27.28
C GLY A 1011 -27.29 -30.06 -27.97
N GLN A 1012 -26.21 -30.45 -28.66
CA GLN A 1012 -26.15 -31.63 -29.53
C GLN A 1012 -24.94 -32.54 -29.27
N SER A 1013 -24.60 -32.81 -27.99
CA SER A 1013 -23.58 -33.80 -27.61
C SER A 1013 -23.97 -35.28 -27.88
N ASN A 1014 -24.78 -35.55 -28.91
CA ASN A 1014 -25.18 -36.90 -29.35
C ASN A 1014 -25.20 -37.00 -30.88
N ASN A 1015 -24.66 -38.12 -31.40
CA ASN A 1015 -24.51 -38.47 -32.82
C ASN A 1015 -25.85 -38.64 -33.57
#